data_AF-A0A8J3HAC7-F1
#
_entry.id   AF-A0A8J3HAC7-F1
#
_cell.length_a   1.000
_cell.length_b   1.000
_cell.length_c   1.000
_cell.angle_alpha   90.00
_cell.angle_beta   90.00
_cell.angle_gamma   90.00
#
_symmetry.space_group_name_H-M   'P 1'
#
loop_
_entity.id
_entity.type
_entity.pdbx_description
1 polymer ?
#
loop_
_entity_poly.entity_id
_entity_poly.type
_entity_poly.pdbx_seq_one_letter_code
_entity_poly.pdbx_strand_id
1 'polypeptide(L)'
;MNQPSPAQILDALRNRPLHPALAAAVAAGGDRAPELLTLAARELRSHDGQVRDEAAYAWTRALVAALGGTDDVPYAAHVSLADRDRFLAGHHPQPRTAAVALPIVGDTLLVSARTTVNGHTGGPMLHAGEVVLFGGGVEPGETTTAAALREFGEEAGLPRAADLTDTRFDAWPVLTRWTTESGHRASAHVVAVADGAADGMRPQAQEVAAIGRLALDDVFAAPLAVRPHLRVGLGPGRTPRYVGWFDSPTVTVTDPDGRRWELFGLAGAAVAALRTRYGTAARLRAALVERRQERARWRPTRDAAADLALRAPRVRALMDTMLDVNRPPIVPAGLLGTVFGEPSLLVVDAALPLGGSSKARVVAGLVQAAAEAHTARTGRPVGDLRELFDGVTLLAASTGSHARAVAALAELLATKHNAQVTCEFFVSRDIPDGKLATLVAAGPVIRCADFNDATAAAHRRERELAGRGLRAVFLACDPDEQLNAQFGLSGMDGAAGFATLLLDVCERLRHHWTELGLPGPSVDELRIPTSGGATFAACTALHGHGAATAVRSLSAVYDAAAPCLPAGLAARDAGHAVEVDWPRAINGLAQPQMAPGALPLLAGAAVDLHPVTLAAADLAQLLIALDTGLRPERAGAASAGARLLQQLAADGPGRFTERVTAAVAAHPLRRHATALPTLLDQVTRAALPAGTHPAAPASRAYVVSGAACPQLPGLAADVLAANPSPETARCAEAAERARGER
;
A
#
# COMPACT_ATOMS: atom_id res chain seq x y z
N MET A 1 9.59 -38.65 -21.95
CA MET A 1 10.40 -38.60 -23.19
C MET A 1 11.85 -38.65 -22.77
N ASN A 2 12.64 -39.59 -23.30
CA ASN A 2 14.08 -39.65 -23.03
C ASN A 2 14.75 -38.40 -23.60
N GLN A 3 15.61 -37.74 -22.82
CA GLN A 3 16.36 -36.59 -23.30
C GLN A 3 17.32 -37.05 -24.43
N PRO A 4 17.39 -36.33 -25.55
CA PRO A 4 18.34 -36.64 -26.61
C PRO A 4 19.76 -36.45 -26.08
N SER A 5 20.65 -37.39 -26.38
CA SER A 5 22.07 -37.29 -26.03
C SER A 5 22.71 -36.10 -26.76
N PRO A 6 23.80 -35.51 -26.24
CA PRO A 6 24.55 -34.47 -26.94
C PRO A 6 24.90 -34.84 -28.38
N ALA A 7 25.21 -36.12 -28.64
CA ALA A 7 25.43 -36.64 -29.98
C ALA A 7 24.18 -36.56 -30.87
N GLN A 8 22.99 -36.87 -30.35
CA GLN A 8 21.72 -36.77 -31.08
C GLN A 8 21.33 -35.32 -31.38
N ILE A 9 21.65 -34.39 -30.47
CA ILE A 9 21.42 -32.94 -30.68
C ILE A 9 22.37 -32.41 -31.77
N LEU A 10 23.66 -32.79 -31.72
CA LEU A 10 24.65 -32.39 -32.72
C LEU A 10 24.31 -32.94 -34.11
N ASP A 11 23.84 -34.19 -34.21
CA ASP A 11 23.42 -34.78 -35.48
C ASP A 11 22.16 -34.12 -36.05
N ALA A 12 21.21 -33.73 -35.20
CA ALA A 12 20.03 -32.99 -35.63
C ALA A 12 20.37 -31.59 -36.17
N LEU A 13 21.41 -30.95 -35.62
CA LEU A 13 21.88 -29.63 -36.04
C LEU A 13 22.69 -29.69 -37.35
N ARG A 14 23.52 -30.71 -37.55
CA ARG A 14 24.29 -30.94 -38.80
C ARG A 14 23.42 -31.01 -40.06
N ASN A 15 22.18 -31.46 -39.91
CA ASN A 15 21.25 -31.73 -41.01
C ASN A 15 20.26 -30.57 -41.28
N ARG A 16 20.45 -29.41 -40.65
CA ARG A 16 19.65 -28.20 -40.91
C ARG A 16 20.44 -27.17 -41.71
N PRO A 17 19.78 -26.29 -42.48
CA PRO A 17 20.46 -25.20 -43.17
C PRO A 17 20.93 -24.19 -42.12
N LEU A 18 22.18 -24.33 -41.69
CA LEU A 18 22.84 -23.44 -40.75
C LEU A 18 23.58 -22.33 -41.51
N HIS A 19 23.70 -21.17 -40.89
CA HIS A 19 24.54 -20.09 -41.39
C HIS A 19 25.98 -20.61 -41.64
N PRO A 20 26.70 -20.20 -42.70
CA PRO A 20 28.00 -20.79 -43.06
C PRO A 20 29.06 -20.79 -41.94
N ALA A 21 29.11 -19.74 -41.11
CA ALA A 21 29.98 -19.66 -39.94
C ALA A 21 29.61 -20.68 -38.85
N LEU A 22 28.32 -20.98 -38.70
CA LEU A 22 27.79 -21.95 -37.76
C LEU A 22 27.99 -23.39 -38.27
N ALA A 23 27.86 -23.61 -39.57
CA ALA A 23 28.19 -24.88 -40.22
C ALA A 23 29.69 -25.22 -40.06
N ALA A 24 30.57 -24.24 -40.19
CA ALA A 24 32.02 -24.41 -40.00
C ALA A 24 32.39 -24.74 -38.54
N ALA A 25 31.76 -24.07 -37.56
CA ALA A 25 31.99 -24.34 -36.14
C ALA A 25 31.46 -25.73 -35.69
N VAL A 26 30.30 -26.15 -36.20
CA VAL A 26 29.72 -27.48 -35.96
C VAL A 26 30.55 -28.60 -36.62
N ALA A 27 31.15 -28.31 -37.78
CA ALA A 27 32.04 -29.24 -38.46
C ALA A 27 33.41 -29.40 -37.76
N ALA A 28 33.86 -28.39 -37.01
CA ALA A 28 35.17 -28.37 -36.32
C ALA A 28 35.16 -29.01 -34.91
N GLY A 29 34.04 -29.60 -34.47
CA GLY A 29 33.87 -30.10 -33.10
C GLY A 29 34.82 -31.23 -32.69
N GLY A 30 35.59 -30.98 -31.63
CA GLY A 30 36.60 -31.83 -30.97
C GLY A 30 37.26 -31.03 -29.82
N ASP A 31 38.49 -31.34 -29.43
CA ASP A 31 39.25 -30.75 -28.29
C ASP A 31 39.44 -29.21 -28.33
N ARG A 32 39.04 -28.53 -29.41
CA ARG A 32 39.20 -27.08 -29.62
C ARG A 32 38.01 -26.23 -29.16
N ALA A 33 37.09 -26.83 -28.41
CA ALA A 33 35.87 -26.16 -27.96
C ALA A 33 36.08 -24.83 -27.19
N PRO A 34 37.15 -24.64 -26.37
CA PRO A 34 37.44 -23.36 -25.73
C PRO A 34 37.88 -22.23 -26.68
N GLU A 35 38.63 -22.55 -27.73
CA GLU A 35 38.99 -21.57 -28.78
C GLU A 35 37.76 -21.18 -29.60
N LEU A 36 36.88 -22.15 -29.88
CA LEU A 36 35.62 -21.92 -30.58
C LEU A 36 34.66 -21.06 -29.75
N LEU A 37 34.64 -21.21 -28.41
CA LEU A 37 33.93 -20.32 -27.47
C LEU A 37 34.41 -18.88 -27.58
N THR A 38 35.72 -18.68 -27.61
CA THR A 38 36.34 -17.35 -27.71
C THR A 38 36.04 -16.70 -29.07
N LEU A 39 36.07 -17.49 -30.15
CA LEU A 39 35.77 -17.05 -31.50
C LEU A 39 34.28 -16.70 -31.66
N ALA A 40 33.37 -17.56 -31.16
CA ALA A 40 31.94 -17.32 -31.19
C ALA A 40 31.53 -16.16 -30.29
N ALA A 41 32.12 -15.99 -29.11
CA ALA A 41 31.89 -14.81 -28.27
C ALA A 41 32.40 -13.52 -28.95
N ARG A 42 33.48 -13.58 -29.73
CA ARG A 42 34.01 -12.45 -30.51
C ARG A 42 33.16 -12.13 -31.74
N GLU A 43 32.64 -13.13 -32.44
CA GLU A 43 31.73 -12.94 -33.58
C GLU A 43 30.31 -12.59 -33.15
N LEU A 44 29.83 -13.13 -32.05
CA LEU A 44 28.64 -12.61 -31.38
C LEU A 44 28.88 -11.13 -31.12
N ARG A 45 30.06 -10.71 -30.62
CA ARG A 45 30.35 -9.30 -30.43
C ARG A 45 30.38 -8.43 -31.72
N SER A 46 30.39 -8.98 -32.92
CA SER A 46 30.46 -8.21 -34.18
C SER A 46 29.12 -8.08 -34.92
N HIS A 47 28.08 -8.79 -34.49
CA HIS A 47 26.79 -8.85 -35.21
C HIS A 47 25.72 -7.91 -34.61
N ASP A 48 24.74 -7.56 -35.44
CA ASP A 48 23.59 -6.72 -35.06
C ASP A 48 22.79 -7.35 -33.91
N GLY A 49 22.24 -6.52 -33.02
CA GLY A 49 21.79 -6.92 -31.68
C GLY A 49 20.79 -8.08 -31.67
N GLN A 50 19.94 -8.18 -32.71
CA GLN A 50 18.89 -9.17 -32.82
C GLN A 50 19.39 -10.57 -33.23
N VAL A 51 20.43 -10.64 -34.10
CA VAL A 51 21.05 -11.91 -34.57
C VAL A 51 22.01 -12.47 -33.53
N ARG A 52 22.62 -11.58 -32.72
CA ARG A 52 23.41 -11.90 -31.53
C ARG A 52 22.64 -12.81 -30.56
N ASP A 53 21.38 -12.50 -30.28
CA ASP A 53 20.63 -13.13 -29.20
C ASP A 53 20.17 -14.55 -29.52
N GLU A 54 19.75 -14.81 -30.77
CA GLU A 54 19.27 -16.13 -31.20
C GLU A 54 20.40 -17.15 -31.34
N ALA A 55 21.50 -16.74 -31.97
CA ALA A 55 22.68 -17.58 -32.13
C ALA A 55 23.36 -17.81 -30.78
N ALA A 56 23.53 -16.77 -29.94
CA ALA A 56 24.13 -16.94 -28.62
C ALA A 56 23.32 -17.91 -27.74
N TYR A 57 22.00 -17.78 -27.72
CA TYR A 57 21.16 -18.59 -26.83
C TYR A 57 21.13 -20.07 -27.24
N ALA A 58 20.93 -20.37 -28.53
CA ALA A 58 20.96 -21.75 -29.02
C ALA A 58 22.35 -22.39 -28.86
N TRP A 59 23.40 -21.59 -29.04
CA TRP A 59 24.79 -22.03 -28.95
C TRP A 59 25.24 -22.21 -27.50
N THR A 60 24.96 -21.28 -26.58
CA THR A 60 25.19 -21.46 -25.13
C THR A 60 24.51 -22.71 -24.60
N ARG A 61 23.28 -23.00 -25.02
CA ARG A 61 22.57 -24.22 -24.63
C ARG A 61 23.23 -25.50 -25.15
N ALA A 62 23.65 -25.51 -26.42
CA ALA A 62 24.30 -26.67 -27.04
C ALA A 62 25.73 -26.88 -26.53
N LEU A 63 26.45 -25.80 -26.24
CA LEU A 63 27.85 -25.83 -25.86
C LEU A 63 28.08 -26.04 -24.37
N VAL A 64 27.25 -25.44 -23.51
CA VAL A 64 27.32 -25.70 -22.06
C VAL A 64 26.89 -27.13 -21.74
N ALA A 65 25.94 -27.68 -22.50
CA ALA A 65 25.59 -29.10 -22.45
C ALA A 65 26.70 -30.05 -22.93
N ALA A 66 27.65 -29.56 -23.74
CA ALA A 66 28.76 -30.35 -24.27
C ALA A 66 30.07 -30.18 -23.45
N LEU A 67 30.25 -29.09 -22.70
CA LEU A 67 31.55 -28.70 -22.15
C LEU A 67 31.62 -28.47 -20.63
N GLY A 68 30.51 -28.56 -19.90
CA GLY A 68 30.54 -28.40 -18.44
C GLY A 68 30.69 -26.95 -17.95
N GLY A 69 30.32 -25.95 -18.76
CA GLY A 69 30.30 -24.53 -18.41
C GLY A 69 31.58 -23.77 -18.80
N THR A 70 31.58 -22.46 -18.56
CA THR A 70 32.79 -21.61 -18.64
C THR A 70 33.00 -20.88 -17.32
N ASP A 71 34.17 -20.26 -17.12
CA ASP A 71 34.44 -19.42 -15.94
C ASP A 71 33.42 -18.28 -15.80
N ASP A 72 32.96 -17.71 -16.92
CA ASP A 72 31.99 -16.61 -16.96
C ASP A 72 30.52 -17.08 -16.85
N VAL A 73 30.21 -18.29 -17.31
CA VAL A 73 28.87 -18.88 -17.32
C VAL A 73 28.96 -20.32 -16.81
N PRO A 74 29.03 -20.50 -15.47
CA PRO A 74 29.19 -21.82 -14.88
C PRO A 74 28.02 -22.74 -15.21
N TYR A 75 28.33 -24.03 -15.35
CA TYR A 75 27.33 -25.08 -15.47
C TYR A 75 27.07 -25.73 -14.12
N ALA A 76 25.84 -25.60 -13.63
CA ALA A 76 25.38 -26.33 -12.48
C ALA A 76 24.75 -27.65 -12.94
N ALA A 77 25.52 -28.75 -12.84
CA ALA A 77 25.08 -30.08 -13.28
C ALA A 77 23.74 -30.48 -12.65
N HIS A 78 23.52 -30.11 -11.40
CA HIS A 78 22.24 -30.24 -10.70
C HIS A 78 22.16 -29.22 -9.55
N VAL A 79 21.00 -28.59 -9.41
CA VAL A 79 20.66 -27.69 -8.29
C VAL A 79 19.38 -28.23 -7.65
N SER A 80 19.53 -28.80 -6.46
CA SER A 80 18.42 -29.32 -5.68
C SER A 80 17.49 -28.19 -5.21
N LEU A 81 16.25 -28.52 -4.81
CA LEU A 81 15.34 -27.54 -4.19
C LEU A 81 15.95 -26.92 -2.92
N ALA A 82 16.71 -27.69 -2.14
CA ALA A 82 17.31 -27.23 -0.89
C ALA A 82 18.49 -26.28 -1.12
N ASP A 83 19.24 -26.46 -2.20
CA ASP A 83 20.41 -25.64 -2.54
C ASP A 83 20.07 -24.44 -3.42
N ARG A 84 18.85 -24.40 -3.98
CA ARG A 84 18.40 -23.41 -4.95
C ARG A 84 18.61 -21.97 -4.50
N ASP A 85 18.08 -21.58 -3.35
CA ASP A 85 18.16 -20.18 -2.91
C ASP A 85 19.61 -19.76 -2.64
N ARG A 86 20.45 -20.67 -2.12
CA ARG A 86 21.88 -20.42 -1.92
C ARG A 86 22.60 -20.22 -3.25
N PHE A 87 22.34 -21.09 -4.23
CA PHE A 87 22.90 -20.99 -5.56
C PHE A 87 22.50 -19.65 -6.22
N LEU A 88 21.20 -19.34 -6.21
CA LEU A 88 20.68 -18.12 -6.83
C LEU A 88 21.20 -16.85 -6.14
N ALA A 89 21.37 -16.84 -4.82
CA ALA A 89 21.96 -15.70 -4.10
C ALA A 89 23.41 -15.42 -4.53
N GLY A 90 24.18 -16.44 -4.92
CA GLY A 90 25.55 -16.26 -5.43
C GLY A 90 25.61 -15.58 -6.80
N HIS A 91 24.58 -15.75 -7.63
CA HIS A 91 24.51 -15.17 -8.98
C HIS A 91 23.65 -13.90 -9.05
N HIS A 92 22.68 -13.77 -8.14
CA HIS A 92 21.72 -12.67 -8.04
C HIS A 92 21.70 -12.17 -6.59
N PRO A 93 22.76 -11.48 -6.12
CA PRO A 93 22.84 -11.02 -4.73
C PRO A 93 21.76 -10.01 -4.37
N GLN A 94 21.16 -9.36 -5.36
CA GLN A 94 20.05 -8.42 -5.24
C GLN A 94 18.93 -8.83 -6.20
N PRO A 95 18.15 -9.89 -5.87
CA PRO A 95 17.07 -10.33 -6.74
C PRO A 95 16.00 -9.24 -6.85
N ARG A 96 15.48 -9.02 -8.05
CA ARG A 96 14.40 -8.06 -8.30
C ARG A 96 13.10 -8.60 -7.70
N THR A 97 12.27 -7.72 -7.16
CA THR A 97 10.95 -8.13 -6.65
C THR A 97 10.01 -8.35 -7.81
N ALA A 98 9.27 -9.45 -7.79
CA ALA A 98 8.21 -9.75 -8.76
C ALA A 98 6.96 -10.24 -8.02
N ALA A 99 5.83 -10.27 -8.72
CA ALA A 99 4.61 -10.89 -8.23
C ALA A 99 3.88 -11.63 -9.33
N VAL A 100 3.17 -12.68 -8.96
CA VAL A 100 2.33 -13.46 -9.88
C VAL A 100 0.94 -13.70 -9.30
N ALA A 101 -0.06 -13.66 -10.17
CA ALA A 101 -1.43 -14.04 -9.85
C ALA A 101 -1.68 -15.53 -10.16
N LEU A 102 -2.47 -16.17 -9.31
CA LEU A 102 -3.13 -17.45 -9.52
C LEU A 102 -4.64 -17.18 -9.59
N PRO A 103 -5.16 -16.79 -10.75
CA PRO A 103 -6.56 -16.39 -10.87
C PRO A 103 -7.47 -17.61 -10.84
N ILE A 104 -8.50 -17.56 -9.99
CA ILE A 104 -9.51 -18.60 -9.88
C ILE A 104 -10.86 -18.01 -10.28
N VAL A 105 -11.44 -18.53 -11.36
CA VAL A 105 -12.78 -18.17 -11.85
C VAL A 105 -13.68 -19.37 -11.63
N GLY A 106 -14.67 -19.25 -10.75
CA GLY A 106 -15.51 -20.38 -10.34
C GLY A 106 -14.66 -21.56 -9.85
N ASP A 107 -14.63 -22.64 -10.64
CA ASP A 107 -13.87 -23.86 -10.33
C ASP A 107 -12.62 -24.09 -11.22
N THR A 108 -12.14 -23.02 -11.83
CA THR A 108 -11.04 -23.07 -12.80
C THR A 108 -9.89 -22.19 -12.36
N LEU A 109 -8.67 -22.76 -12.30
CA LEU A 109 -7.43 -22.03 -12.24
C LEU A 109 -7.02 -21.58 -13.65
N LEU A 110 -6.75 -20.29 -13.81
CA LEU A 110 -6.20 -19.74 -15.04
C LEU A 110 -4.68 -19.79 -15.03
N VAL A 111 -4.10 -20.15 -16.16
CA VAL A 111 -2.63 -20.15 -16.40
C VAL A 111 -2.33 -19.50 -17.75
N SER A 112 -1.12 -19.04 -17.98
CA SER A 112 -0.72 -18.44 -19.26
C SER A 112 0.45 -19.19 -19.88
N ALA A 113 0.57 -19.14 -21.20
CA ALA A 113 1.77 -19.54 -21.93
C ALA A 113 2.41 -18.30 -22.54
N ARG A 114 3.71 -18.10 -22.34
CA ARG A 114 4.41 -16.94 -22.89
C ARG A 114 4.48 -16.98 -24.42
N THR A 115 4.41 -15.81 -25.05
CA THR A 115 4.64 -15.64 -26.50
C THR A 115 6.04 -16.05 -26.90
N THR A 116 6.23 -16.30 -28.19
CA THR A 116 7.57 -16.50 -28.77
C THR A 116 8.33 -15.19 -28.93
N VAL A 117 7.64 -14.06 -29.01
CA VAL A 117 8.20 -12.71 -29.23
C VAL A 117 7.80 -11.80 -28.09
N ASN A 118 8.77 -11.12 -27.49
CA ASN A 118 8.59 -10.08 -26.49
C ASN A 118 8.04 -8.81 -27.16
N GLY A 119 6.85 -8.38 -26.75
CA GLY A 119 6.17 -7.20 -27.26
C GLY A 119 6.91 -5.87 -27.14
N HIS A 120 7.67 -5.72 -26.06
CA HIS A 120 8.38 -4.48 -25.76
C HIS A 120 9.65 -4.32 -26.59
N THR A 121 10.31 -5.42 -26.95
CA THR A 121 11.61 -5.39 -27.63
C THR A 121 11.55 -5.87 -29.08
N GLY A 122 10.44 -6.49 -29.51
CA GLY A 122 10.33 -7.16 -30.81
C GLY A 122 11.28 -8.36 -30.98
N GLY A 123 11.93 -8.80 -29.90
CA GLY A 123 12.89 -9.91 -29.89
C GLY A 123 12.30 -11.19 -29.28
N PRO A 124 12.94 -12.35 -29.41
CA PRO A 124 12.43 -13.61 -28.87
C PRO A 124 12.32 -13.60 -27.33
N MET A 125 11.24 -14.19 -26.80
CA MET A 125 11.10 -14.44 -25.35
C MET A 125 11.96 -15.63 -24.92
N LEU A 126 12.71 -15.45 -23.83
CA LEU A 126 13.61 -16.47 -23.26
C LEU A 126 12.87 -17.71 -22.76
N HIS A 127 11.60 -17.51 -22.40
CA HIS A 127 10.68 -18.51 -21.87
C HIS A 127 9.52 -18.77 -22.83
N ALA A 128 9.76 -18.58 -24.14
CA ALA A 128 8.76 -18.80 -25.18
C ALA A 128 8.08 -20.16 -25.05
N GLY A 129 6.74 -20.17 -24.97
CA GLY A 129 5.95 -21.38 -24.82
C GLY A 129 6.01 -22.03 -23.43
N GLU A 130 6.79 -21.51 -22.47
CA GLU A 130 6.72 -21.95 -21.08
C GLU A 130 5.36 -21.57 -20.50
N VAL A 131 4.77 -22.51 -19.75
CA VAL A 131 3.59 -22.22 -18.96
C VAL A 131 4.03 -21.46 -17.71
N VAL A 132 3.48 -20.26 -17.57
CA VAL A 132 3.76 -19.36 -16.47
C VAL A 132 2.46 -18.94 -15.79
N LEU A 133 2.62 -18.25 -14.68
CA LEU A 133 1.56 -17.49 -14.07
C LEU A 133 1.61 -16.06 -14.60
N PHE A 134 0.47 -15.38 -14.58
CA PHE A 134 0.40 -13.96 -14.92
C PHE A 134 1.23 -13.17 -13.94
N GLY A 135 2.21 -12.38 -14.41
CA GLY A 135 3.06 -11.64 -13.48
C GLY A 135 4.33 -11.09 -14.07
N GLY A 136 4.89 -10.14 -13.34
CA GLY A 136 6.05 -9.36 -13.74
C GLY A 136 6.69 -8.63 -12.57
N GLY A 137 7.47 -7.61 -12.89
CA GLY A 137 8.21 -6.82 -11.90
C GLY A 137 7.27 -6.05 -10.99
N VAL A 138 7.67 -5.87 -9.72
CA VAL A 138 6.98 -4.93 -8.83
C VAL A 138 7.57 -3.54 -9.06
N GLU A 139 6.73 -2.60 -9.48
CA GLU A 139 7.16 -1.23 -9.72
C GLU A 139 7.52 -0.49 -8.42
N PRO A 140 8.44 0.48 -8.46
CA PRO A 140 8.67 1.37 -7.32
C PRO A 140 7.38 2.12 -7.01
N GLY A 141 6.74 1.78 -5.90
CA GLY A 141 5.37 2.27 -5.68
C GLY A 141 4.51 1.17 -5.09
N GLU A 142 4.66 0.02 -5.72
CA GLU A 142 3.64 -0.98 -5.86
C GLU A 142 3.79 -2.06 -4.79
N THR A 143 2.66 -2.56 -4.30
CA THR A 143 2.65 -3.76 -3.45
C THR A 143 2.72 -5.00 -4.34
N THR A 144 3.23 -6.13 -3.85
CA THR A 144 3.24 -7.37 -4.64
C THR A 144 1.82 -7.80 -5.06
N THR A 145 0.82 -7.52 -4.23
CA THR A 145 -0.59 -7.76 -4.56
C THR A 145 -1.06 -6.89 -5.72
N ALA A 146 -0.76 -5.59 -5.69
CA ALA A 146 -1.11 -4.67 -6.77
C ALA A 146 -0.40 -5.06 -8.08
N ALA A 147 0.89 -5.42 -8.01
CA ALA A 147 1.64 -5.92 -9.16
C ALA A 147 1.00 -7.20 -9.74
N ALA A 148 0.62 -8.17 -8.90
CA ALA A 148 -0.05 -9.38 -9.38
C ALA A 148 -1.38 -9.08 -10.10
N LEU A 149 -2.17 -8.11 -9.59
CA LEU A 149 -3.43 -7.69 -10.22
C LEU A 149 -3.21 -6.92 -11.53
N ARG A 150 -2.24 -5.99 -11.55
CA ARG A 150 -1.85 -5.23 -12.74
C ARG A 150 -1.42 -6.16 -13.86
N GLU A 151 -0.45 -7.04 -13.57
CA GLU A 151 0.10 -7.98 -14.54
C GLU A 151 -0.97 -8.98 -15.03
N PHE A 152 -1.86 -9.44 -14.14
CA PHE A 152 -3.02 -10.22 -14.56
C PHE A 152 -3.92 -9.45 -15.52
N GLY A 153 -4.19 -8.17 -15.24
CA GLY A 153 -5.00 -7.32 -16.12
C GLY A 153 -4.36 -7.07 -17.47
N GLU A 154 -3.08 -6.75 -17.50
CA GLU A 154 -2.31 -6.48 -18.72
C GLU A 154 -2.21 -7.73 -19.60
N GLU A 155 -1.76 -8.85 -19.03
CA GLU A 155 -1.50 -10.10 -19.77
C GLU A 155 -2.79 -10.83 -20.20
N ALA A 156 -3.88 -10.69 -19.42
CA ALA A 156 -5.18 -11.31 -19.72
C ALA A 156 -6.13 -10.42 -20.52
N GLY A 157 -5.70 -9.22 -20.91
CA GLY A 157 -6.54 -8.27 -21.66
C GLY A 157 -7.73 -7.76 -20.85
N LEU A 158 -7.58 -7.70 -19.54
CA LEU A 158 -8.59 -7.25 -18.57
C LEU A 158 -8.09 -5.93 -17.93
N PRO A 159 -8.14 -4.78 -18.64
CA PRO A 159 -7.59 -3.53 -18.10
C PRO A 159 -8.19 -3.14 -16.74
N ARG A 160 -9.42 -3.58 -16.47
CA ARG A 160 -10.07 -3.37 -15.17
C ARG A 160 -9.49 -4.18 -14.01
N ALA A 161 -8.73 -5.26 -14.26
CA ALA A 161 -8.06 -5.98 -13.16
C ALA A 161 -6.88 -5.19 -12.59
N ALA A 162 -6.25 -4.32 -13.40
CA ALA A 162 -5.25 -3.36 -12.94
C ALA A 162 -5.89 -2.18 -12.18
N ASP A 163 -7.18 -1.93 -12.38
CA ASP A 163 -7.95 -0.97 -11.60
C ASP A 163 -8.26 -1.55 -10.22
N LEU A 164 -7.52 -1.09 -9.21
CA LEU A 164 -7.68 -1.54 -7.83
C LEU A 164 -9.07 -1.22 -7.24
N THR A 165 -9.87 -0.36 -7.90
CA THR A 165 -11.26 -0.11 -7.52
C THR A 165 -12.24 -1.17 -8.03
N ASP A 166 -11.84 -2.00 -9.02
CA ASP A 166 -12.66 -3.11 -9.48
C ASP A 166 -12.64 -4.28 -8.49
N THR A 167 -13.64 -4.26 -7.61
CA THR A 167 -13.84 -5.23 -6.54
C THR A 167 -14.21 -6.64 -7.02
N ARG A 168 -14.33 -6.87 -8.33
CA ARG A 168 -14.51 -8.23 -8.90
C ARG A 168 -13.25 -9.10 -8.82
N PHE A 169 -12.08 -8.49 -8.65
CA PHE A 169 -10.81 -9.20 -8.51
C PHE A 169 -10.36 -9.14 -7.05
N ASP A 170 -10.49 -10.21 -6.27
CA ASP A 170 -10.09 -10.27 -4.86
C ASP A 170 -8.76 -11.01 -4.69
N ALA A 171 -7.68 -10.25 -4.50
CA ALA A 171 -6.35 -10.81 -4.27
C ALA A 171 -6.13 -11.12 -2.78
N TRP A 172 -5.49 -12.25 -2.51
CA TRP A 172 -5.26 -12.78 -1.17
C TRP A 172 -3.83 -12.42 -0.69
N PRO A 173 -3.54 -12.57 0.62
CA PRO A 173 -2.17 -12.50 1.12
C PRO A 173 -1.24 -13.46 0.36
N VAL A 174 0.07 -13.19 0.43
CA VAL A 174 1.10 -14.01 -0.23
C VAL A 174 0.90 -15.50 0.10
N LEU A 175 0.75 -16.32 -0.94
CA LEU A 175 0.63 -17.78 -0.81
C LEU A 175 2.01 -18.42 -0.62
N THR A 176 2.99 -18.00 -1.41
CA THR A 176 4.38 -18.46 -1.33
C THR A 176 5.31 -17.44 -1.97
N ARG A 177 6.61 -17.56 -1.68
CA ARG A 177 7.69 -16.82 -2.33
C ARG A 177 8.63 -17.80 -3.02
N TRP A 178 9.15 -17.42 -4.18
CA TRP A 178 10.06 -18.25 -4.95
C TRP A 178 11.10 -17.39 -5.66
N THR A 179 12.37 -17.78 -5.56
CA THR A 179 13.44 -17.15 -6.35
C THR A 179 13.52 -17.83 -7.73
N THR A 180 13.23 -17.09 -8.78
CA THR A 180 13.34 -17.54 -10.17
C THR A 180 14.80 -17.54 -10.62
N GLU A 181 15.09 -18.36 -11.62
CA GLU A 181 16.42 -18.45 -12.23
C GLU A 181 16.81 -17.15 -12.94
N SER A 182 15.82 -16.37 -13.37
CA SER A 182 15.99 -15.02 -13.91
C SER A 182 16.29 -13.95 -12.86
N GLY A 183 16.52 -14.33 -11.60
CA GLY A 183 16.92 -13.41 -10.54
C GLY A 183 15.77 -12.58 -9.98
N HIS A 184 14.53 -13.10 -10.02
CA HIS A 184 13.38 -12.47 -9.39
C HIS A 184 12.99 -13.19 -8.11
N ARG A 185 12.74 -12.46 -7.04
CA ARG A 185 12.04 -12.96 -5.85
C ARG A 185 10.55 -12.71 -6.03
N ALA A 186 9.85 -13.70 -6.57
CA ALA A 186 8.44 -13.60 -6.92
C ALA A 186 7.54 -13.99 -5.74
N SER A 187 6.53 -13.17 -5.47
CA SER A 187 5.44 -13.49 -4.53
C SER A 187 4.21 -13.97 -5.29
N ALA A 188 3.70 -15.15 -4.95
CA ALA A 188 2.50 -15.72 -5.57
C ALA A 188 1.25 -15.36 -4.77
N HIS A 189 0.18 -14.92 -5.44
CA HIS A 189 -1.08 -14.52 -4.83
C HIS A 189 -2.25 -15.29 -5.45
N VAL A 190 -3.16 -15.81 -4.63
CA VAL A 190 -4.47 -16.27 -5.14
C VAL A 190 -5.29 -15.03 -5.48
N VAL A 191 -5.93 -15.02 -6.66
CA VAL A 191 -6.86 -13.96 -7.06
C VAL A 191 -8.21 -14.60 -7.35
N ALA A 192 -9.18 -14.43 -6.44
CA ALA A 192 -10.55 -14.85 -6.71
C ALA A 192 -11.18 -13.87 -7.70
N VAL A 193 -11.68 -14.38 -8.81
CA VAL A 193 -12.27 -13.59 -9.90
C VAL A 193 -13.77 -13.84 -9.92
N ALA A 194 -14.57 -12.78 -9.80
CA ALA A 194 -16.02 -12.88 -9.82
C ALA A 194 -16.51 -13.46 -11.17
N ASP A 195 -17.64 -14.17 -11.13
CA ASP A 195 -18.27 -14.72 -12.33
C ASP A 195 -18.56 -13.58 -13.33
N GLY A 196 -18.27 -13.83 -14.60
CA GLY A 196 -18.39 -12.84 -15.67
C GLY A 196 -17.29 -11.77 -15.72
N ALA A 197 -16.44 -11.64 -14.69
CA ALA A 197 -15.31 -10.71 -14.72
C ALA A 197 -14.21 -11.13 -15.72
N ALA A 198 -14.14 -12.43 -16.01
CA ALA A 198 -13.29 -13.00 -17.04
C ALA A 198 -13.97 -13.07 -18.42
N ASP A 199 -15.19 -12.54 -18.56
CA ASP A 199 -15.85 -12.45 -19.87
C ASP A 199 -15.10 -11.43 -20.72
N GLY A 200 -14.68 -11.87 -21.91
CA GLY A 200 -13.85 -11.04 -22.79
C GLY A 200 -12.36 -11.06 -22.49
N MET A 201 -11.90 -11.89 -21.55
CA MET A 201 -10.48 -12.18 -21.36
C MET A 201 -9.84 -12.62 -22.68
N ARG A 202 -8.75 -11.97 -23.08
CA ARG A 202 -7.97 -12.32 -24.27
C ARG A 202 -6.49 -12.23 -23.97
N PRO A 203 -5.68 -13.23 -24.41
CA PRO A 203 -4.24 -13.15 -24.22
C PRO A 203 -3.71 -11.89 -24.91
N GLN A 204 -2.90 -11.12 -24.19
CA GLN A 204 -2.15 -10.03 -24.77
C GLN A 204 -1.13 -10.64 -25.75
N ALA A 205 -1.36 -10.46 -27.07
CA ALA A 205 -0.64 -11.21 -28.11
C ALA A 205 0.87 -10.97 -28.18
N GLN A 206 1.36 -9.94 -27.51
CA GLN A 206 2.77 -9.57 -27.39
C GLN A 206 3.46 -10.20 -26.17
N GLU A 207 2.72 -10.77 -25.20
CA GLU A 207 3.28 -11.39 -23.99
C GLU A 207 2.74 -12.78 -23.66
N VAL A 208 1.47 -13.01 -23.95
CA VAL A 208 0.76 -14.28 -23.73
C VAL A 208 0.31 -14.87 -25.06
N ALA A 209 0.77 -16.09 -25.35
CA ALA A 209 0.35 -16.85 -26.53
C ALA A 209 -1.02 -17.49 -26.33
N ALA A 210 -1.30 -17.93 -25.10
CA ALA A 210 -2.56 -18.60 -24.76
C ALA A 210 -2.84 -18.54 -23.26
N ILE A 211 -4.11 -18.62 -22.91
CA ILE A 211 -4.59 -18.75 -21.54
C ILE A 211 -5.22 -20.14 -21.39
N GLY A 212 -4.73 -20.90 -20.42
CA GLY A 212 -5.24 -22.22 -20.06
C GLY A 212 -6.28 -22.15 -18.94
N ARG A 213 -7.22 -23.09 -18.97
CA ARG A 213 -8.31 -23.22 -18.00
C ARG A 213 -8.25 -24.59 -17.35
N LEU A 214 -7.67 -24.67 -16.16
CA LEU A 214 -7.44 -25.93 -15.47
C LEU A 214 -8.50 -26.14 -14.38
N ALA A 215 -9.24 -27.24 -14.42
CA ALA A 215 -10.19 -27.57 -13.36
C ALA A 215 -9.45 -27.78 -12.02
N LEU A 216 -9.97 -27.24 -10.93
CA LEU A 216 -9.29 -27.33 -9.63
C LEU A 216 -9.13 -28.77 -9.14
N ASP A 217 -10.12 -29.63 -9.37
CA ASP A 217 -10.01 -31.05 -8.99
C ASP A 217 -8.84 -31.72 -9.71
N ASP A 218 -8.62 -31.43 -11.00
CA ASP A 218 -7.50 -31.99 -11.76
C ASP A 218 -6.15 -31.44 -11.28
N VAL A 219 -6.08 -30.14 -10.95
CA VAL A 219 -4.88 -29.52 -10.37
C VAL A 219 -4.51 -30.16 -9.02
N PHE A 220 -5.52 -30.47 -8.19
CA PHE A 220 -5.32 -31.11 -6.88
C PHE A 220 -5.14 -32.63 -6.95
N ALA A 221 -5.61 -33.30 -8.00
CA ALA A 221 -5.46 -34.75 -8.20
C ALA A 221 -4.15 -35.09 -8.93
N ALA A 222 -3.68 -34.21 -9.83
CA ALA A 222 -2.48 -34.45 -10.63
C ALA A 222 -1.25 -34.74 -9.74
N PRO A 223 -0.38 -35.69 -10.11
CA PRO A 223 0.83 -35.97 -9.37
C PRO A 223 1.75 -34.74 -9.32
N LEU A 224 2.16 -34.33 -8.11
CA LEU A 224 3.23 -33.36 -7.92
C LEU A 224 4.56 -34.11 -7.84
N ALA A 225 5.45 -33.87 -8.80
CA ALA A 225 6.77 -34.48 -8.83
C ALA A 225 7.84 -33.39 -8.84
N VAL A 226 8.98 -33.65 -8.21
CA VAL A 226 10.19 -32.85 -8.43
C VAL A 226 10.83 -33.36 -9.71
N ARG A 227 11.04 -32.46 -10.68
CA ARG A 227 11.72 -32.77 -11.93
C ARG A 227 12.83 -31.77 -12.19
N PRO A 228 13.97 -32.22 -12.75
CA PRO A 228 15.02 -31.32 -13.18
C PRO A 228 14.60 -30.61 -14.48
N HIS A 229 14.71 -29.28 -14.49
CA HIS A 229 14.48 -28.44 -15.66
C HIS A 229 15.76 -27.70 -16.02
N LEU A 230 16.13 -27.72 -17.30
CA LEU A 230 17.28 -26.95 -17.77
C LEU A 230 16.93 -25.46 -17.76
N ARG A 231 17.72 -24.66 -17.07
CA ARG A 231 17.51 -23.22 -16.92
C ARG A 231 18.76 -22.45 -17.28
N VAL A 232 18.54 -21.27 -17.82
CA VAL A 232 19.58 -20.27 -18.08
C VAL A 232 19.30 -19.09 -17.15
N GLY A 233 20.24 -18.82 -16.24
CA GLY A 233 20.19 -17.63 -15.41
C GLY A 233 20.68 -16.42 -16.19
N LEU A 234 19.99 -15.31 -16.09
CA LEU A 234 20.30 -14.10 -16.86
C LEU A 234 20.48 -12.91 -15.93
N GLY A 235 21.53 -12.14 -16.15
CA GLY A 235 21.80 -10.88 -15.47
C GLY A 235 21.25 -9.67 -16.24
N PRO A 236 21.64 -8.45 -15.81
CA PRO A 236 21.34 -7.22 -16.53
C PRO A 236 21.72 -7.30 -18.01
N GLY A 237 20.88 -6.74 -18.89
CA GLY A 237 21.08 -6.81 -20.34
C GLY A 237 20.97 -8.21 -20.93
N ARG A 238 20.30 -9.16 -20.24
CA ARG A 238 20.12 -10.55 -20.67
C ARG A 238 21.44 -11.32 -20.84
N THR A 239 22.48 -10.91 -20.12
CA THR A 239 23.78 -11.60 -20.09
C THR A 239 23.65 -12.95 -19.36
N PRO A 240 24.01 -14.10 -19.97
CA PRO A 240 24.01 -15.38 -19.26
C PRO A 240 24.92 -15.32 -18.02
N ARG A 241 24.42 -15.83 -16.90
CA ARG A 241 25.13 -15.89 -15.60
C ARG A 241 25.46 -17.30 -15.19
N TYR A 242 24.66 -18.27 -15.63
CA TYR A 242 24.86 -19.69 -15.43
C TYR A 242 23.89 -20.47 -16.31
N VAL A 243 24.15 -21.76 -16.47
CA VAL A 243 23.20 -22.74 -17.01
C VAL A 243 23.16 -23.91 -16.05
N GLY A 244 22.00 -24.51 -15.80
CA GLY A 244 21.97 -25.69 -14.95
C GLY A 244 20.65 -26.43 -14.94
N TRP A 245 20.67 -27.65 -14.40
CA TRP A 245 19.46 -28.42 -14.15
C TRP A 245 18.93 -28.11 -12.75
N PHE A 246 17.79 -27.44 -12.70
CA PHE A 246 17.16 -27.06 -11.45
C PHE A 246 16.00 -27.99 -11.16
N ASP A 247 16.03 -28.62 -9.99
CA ASP A 247 14.85 -29.26 -9.47
C ASP A 247 13.73 -28.22 -9.34
N SER A 248 12.56 -28.57 -9.86
CA SER A 248 11.36 -27.77 -9.71
C SER A 248 10.16 -28.65 -9.38
N PRO A 249 9.28 -28.21 -8.46
CA PRO A 249 7.97 -28.83 -8.30
C PRO A 249 7.24 -28.73 -9.64
N THR A 250 6.72 -29.84 -10.14
CA THR A 250 6.12 -29.94 -11.47
C THR A 250 4.80 -30.67 -11.39
N VAL A 251 3.76 -30.06 -11.97
CA VAL A 251 2.43 -30.65 -12.13
C VAL A 251 2.06 -30.61 -13.60
N THR A 252 1.50 -31.69 -14.12
CA THR A 252 0.94 -31.72 -15.47
C THR A 252 -0.57 -31.86 -15.38
N VAL A 253 -1.30 -30.95 -16.01
CA VAL A 253 -2.77 -30.96 -16.07
C VAL A 253 -3.20 -30.80 -17.53
N THR A 254 -4.30 -31.42 -17.92
CA THR A 254 -4.89 -31.24 -19.25
C THR A 254 -6.14 -30.37 -19.09
N ASP A 255 -6.28 -29.33 -19.91
CA ASP A 255 -7.48 -28.50 -19.89
C ASP A 255 -8.66 -29.18 -20.62
N PRO A 256 -9.89 -28.63 -20.54
CA PRO A 256 -11.05 -29.19 -21.24
C PRO A 256 -10.90 -29.30 -22.76
N ASP A 257 -10.01 -28.52 -23.38
CA ASP A 257 -9.72 -28.54 -24.81
C ASP A 257 -8.68 -29.63 -25.18
N GLY A 258 -8.22 -30.43 -24.20
CA GLY A 258 -7.26 -31.49 -24.40
C GLY A 258 -5.81 -31.01 -24.45
N ARG A 259 -5.54 -29.72 -24.22
CA ARG A 259 -4.19 -29.18 -24.19
C ARG A 259 -3.53 -29.51 -22.86
N ARG A 260 -2.32 -30.06 -22.96
CA ARG A 260 -1.49 -30.38 -21.79
C ARG A 260 -0.71 -29.15 -21.33
N TRP A 261 -0.82 -28.83 -20.05
CA TRP A 261 -0.13 -27.74 -19.36
C TRP A 261 0.83 -28.32 -18.33
N GLU A 262 2.12 -28.00 -18.46
CA GLU A 262 3.14 -28.38 -17.48
C GLU A 262 3.51 -27.18 -16.63
N LEU A 263 3.05 -27.17 -15.38
CA LEU A 263 3.29 -26.13 -14.38
C LEU A 263 4.56 -26.48 -13.61
N PHE A 264 5.63 -25.73 -13.82
CA PHE A 264 6.92 -25.94 -13.14
C PHE A 264 7.52 -24.62 -12.65
N GLY A 265 8.66 -24.69 -11.96
CA GLY A 265 9.31 -23.55 -11.33
C GLY A 265 8.36 -22.83 -10.37
N LEU A 266 8.19 -21.52 -10.56
CA LEU A 266 7.28 -20.69 -9.77
C LEU A 266 5.82 -21.17 -9.84
N ALA A 267 5.33 -21.56 -11.03
CA ALA A 267 3.94 -22.04 -11.19
C ALA A 267 3.71 -23.34 -10.42
N GLY A 268 4.63 -24.30 -10.55
CA GLY A 268 4.57 -25.56 -9.81
C GLY A 268 4.74 -25.37 -8.30
N ALA A 269 5.63 -24.46 -7.86
CA ALA A 269 5.80 -24.12 -6.45
C ALA A 269 4.54 -23.46 -5.85
N ALA A 270 3.86 -22.59 -6.61
CA ALA A 270 2.61 -21.99 -6.17
C ALA A 270 1.47 -23.01 -6.08
N VAL A 271 1.36 -23.96 -7.03
CA VAL A 271 0.42 -25.08 -6.92
C VAL A 271 0.75 -25.99 -5.72
N ALA A 272 2.03 -26.28 -5.48
CA ALA A 272 2.45 -27.04 -4.31
C ALA A 272 2.03 -26.32 -3.01
N ALA A 273 2.25 -25.01 -2.90
CA ALA A 273 1.83 -24.21 -1.75
C ALA A 273 0.30 -24.18 -1.60
N LEU A 274 -0.45 -24.10 -2.70
CA LEU A 274 -1.91 -24.18 -2.71
C LEU A 274 -2.39 -25.52 -2.12
N ARG A 275 -1.81 -26.63 -2.57
CA ARG A 275 -2.13 -27.98 -2.07
C ARG A 275 -1.74 -28.17 -0.61
N THR A 276 -0.57 -27.67 -0.21
CA THR A 276 -0.14 -27.71 1.21
C THR A 276 -1.09 -26.93 2.11
N ARG A 277 -1.51 -25.73 1.68
CA ARG A 277 -2.38 -24.86 2.49
C ARG A 277 -3.80 -25.39 2.64
N TYR A 278 -4.39 -25.93 1.58
CA TYR A 278 -5.81 -26.32 1.58
C TYR A 278 -6.04 -27.84 1.60
N GLY A 279 -5.08 -28.66 1.21
CA GLY A 279 -5.18 -30.12 1.14
C GLY A 279 -6.00 -30.63 -0.06
N THR A 280 -7.20 -30.08 -0.29
CA THR A 280 -8.10 -30.48 -1.37
C THR A 280 -8.74 -29.29 -2.09
N ALA A 281 -9.19 -29.50 -3.33
CA ALA A 281 -9.94 -28.50 -4.08
C ALA A 281 -11.24 -28.09 -3.36
N ALA A 282 -11.95 -29.05 -2.75
CA ALA A 282 -13.14 -28.76 -1.94
C ALA A 282 -12.86 -27.82 -0.76
N ARG A 283 -11.72 -27.96 -0.09
CA ARG A 283 -11.32 -27.04 1.00
C ARG A 283 -10.92 -25.66 0.47
N LEU A 284 -10.29 -25.59 -0.70
CA LEU A 284 -10.04 -24.31 -1.38
C LEU A 284 -11.35 -23.61 -1.77
N ARG A 285 -12.32 -24.33 -2.34
CA ARG A 285 -13.67 -23.80 -2.63
C ARG A 285 -14.36 -23.28 -1.38
N ALA A 286 -14.32 -24.05 -0.28
CA ALA A 286 -14.86 -23.61 1.00
C ALA A 286 -14.18 -22.33 1.51
N ALA A 287 -12.86 -22.22 1.33
CA ALA A 287 -12.11 -21.01 1.67
C ALA A 287 -12.47 -19.82 0.76
N LEU A 288 -12.68 -20.04 -0.55
CA LEU A 288 -13.14 -19.00 -1.48
C LEU A 288 -14.54 -18.48 -1.09
N VAL A 289 -15.44 -19.38 -0.72
CA VAL A 289 -16.76 -19.02 -0.19
C VAL A 289 -16.63 -18.26 1.12
N GLU A 290 -15.84 -18.75 2.08
CA GLU A 290 -15.60 -18.06 3.35
C GLU A 290 -15.03 -16.66 3.12
N ARG A 291 -14.05 -16.51 2.21
CA ARG A 291 -13.50 -15.21 1.86
C ARG A 291 -14.54 -14.27 1.25
N ARG A 292 -15.40 -14.77 0.36
CA ARG A 292 -16.51 -14.00 -0.19
C ARG A 292 -17.48 -13.56 0.91
N GLN A 293 -17.73 -14.40 1.92
CA GLN A 293 -18.54 -14.05 3.09
C GLN A 293 -17.84 -13.00 3.98
N GLU A 294 -16.52 -13.10 4.18
CA GLU A 294 -15.73 -12.07 4.86
C GLU A 294 -15.75 -10.73 4.11
N ARG A 295 -15.67 -10.75 2.77
CA ARG A 295 -15.78 -9.54 1.92
C ARG A 295 -17.20 -8.95 1.89
N ALA A 296 -18.21 -9.81 1.93
CA ALA A 296 -19.60 -9.41 2.21
C ALA A 296 -19.80 -8.95 3.66
N ARG A 297 -18.75 -9.04 4.49
CA ARG A 297 -18.70 -8.74 5.91
C ARG A 297 -19.70 -9.51 6.76
N TRP A 298 -20.09 -10.71 6.35
CA TRP A 298 -20.87 -11.63 7.22
C TRP A 298 -20.02 -12.25 8.33
N ARG A 299 -18.68 -12.08 8.27
CA ARG A 299 -17.72 -12.56 9.28
C ARG A 299 -16.60 -11.54 9.48
N PRO A 300 -16.05 -11.40 10.70
CA PRO A 300 -14.83 -10.65 10.95
C PRO A 300 -13.64 -11.25 10.19
N THR A 301 -12.69 -10.43 9.76
CA THR A 301 -11.44 -10.92 9.15
C THR A 301 -10.54 -11.54 10.23
N ARG A 302 -10.01 -12.75 9.99
CA ARG A 302 -9.10 -13.42 10.94
C ARG A 302 -7.74 -12.74 11.12
N ASP A 303 -7.25 -12.06 10.08
CA ASP A 303 -5.98 -11.33 10.07
C ASP A 303 -6.24 -9.90 9.60
N ALA A 304 -6.59 -9.03 10.54
CA ALA A 304 -6.95 -7.65 10.26
C ALA A 304 -5.79 -6.87 9.62
N ALA A 305 -4.54 -7.13 10.02
CA ALA A 305 -3.36 -6.45 9.49
C ALA A 305 -3.09 -6.85 8.03
N ALA A 306 -3.21 -8.15 7.69
CA ALA A 306 -3.06 -8.58 6.32
C ALA A 306 -4.19 -8.07 5.42
N ASP A 307 -5.45 -8.08 5.90
CA ASP A 307 -6.58 -7.54 5.15
C ASP A 307 -6.44 -6.04 4.92
N LEU A 308 -5.99 -5.30 5.94
CA LEU A 308 -5.64 -3.89 5.86
C LEU A 308 -4.61 -3.63 4.75
N ALA A 309 -3.52 -4.41 4.72
CA ALA A 309 -2.47 -4.25 3.74
C ALA A 309 -2.94 -4.50 2.30
N LEU A 310 -3.91 -5.40 2.10
CA LEU A 310 -4.54 -5.64 0.80
C LEU A 310 -5.50 -4.52 0.40
N ARG A 311 -6.22 -3.94 1.36
CA ARG A 311 -7.29 -2.97 1.09
C ARG A 311 -6.79 -1.54 0.96
N ALA A 312 -5.76 -1.14 1.69
CA ALA A 312 -5.27 0.24 1.66
C ALA A 312 -4.94 0.73 0.23
N PRO A 313 -4.28 -0.05 -0.66
CA PRO A 313 -4.11 0.35 -2.06
C PRO A 313 -5.41 0.57 -2.83
N ARG A 314 -6.46 -0.21 -2.53
CA ARG A 314 -7.80 -0.05 -3.16
C ARG A 314 -8.50 1.19 -2.67
N VAL A 315 -8.46 1.43 -1.36
CA VAL A 315 -9.03 2.65 -0.77
C VAL A 315 -8.35 3.88 -1.36
N ARG A 316 -7.03 3.85 -1.52
CA ARG A 316 -6.26 4.91 -2.15
C ARG A 316 -6.68 5.15 -3.61
N ALA A 317 -6.87 4.09 -4.40
CA ALA A 317 -7.36 4.22 -5.78
C ALA A 317 -8.79 4.77 -5.83
N LEU A 318 -9.66 4.36 -4.90
CA LEU A 318 -11.04 4.87 -4.78
C LEU A 318 -11.07 6.36 -4.39
N MET A 319 -10.15 6.79 -3.51
CA MET A 319 -9.96 8.19 -3.17
C MET A 319 -9.65 9.02 -4.42
N ASP A 320 -8.67 8.60 -5.22
CA ASP A 320 -8.24 9.31 -6.43
C ASP A 320 -9.37 9.36 -7.51
N THR A 321 -10.14 8.28 -7.67
CA THR A 321 -11.07 8.13 -8.81
C THR A 321 -12.52 8.52 -8.49
N MET A 322 -13.13 7.93 -7.46
CA MET A 322 -14.56 8.07 -7.18
C MET A 322 -14.84 9.28 -6.28
N LEU A 323 -13.96 9.51 -5.30
CA LEU A 323 -14.14 10.58 -4.30
C LEU A 323 -13.45 11.89 -4.65
N ASP A 324 -12.62 11.93 -5.70
CA ASP A 324 -11.80 13.12 -6.04
C ASP A 324 -10.99 13.63 -4.84
N VAL A 325 -10.54 12.70 -4.00
CA VAL A 325 -9.70 12.97 -2.84
C VAL A 325 -8.26 12.84 -3.26
N ASN A 326 -7.75 13.93 -3.82
CA ASN A 326 -6.35 14.06 -4.19
C ASN A 326 -5.42 13.82 -2.99
N ARG A 327 -4.23 13.30 -3.29
CA ARG A 327 -3.15 13.07 -2.32
C ARG A 327 -2.83 14.35 -1.53
N PRO A 328 -2.50 14.23 -0.23
CA PRO A 328 -2.15 15.39 0.57
C PRO A 328 -0.86 16.03 0.04
N PRO A 329 -0.69 17.35 0.20
CA PRO A 329 0.60 17.98 0.01
C PRO A 329 1.63 17.39 0.95
N ILE A 330 2.82 17.09 0.43
CA ILE A 330 4.01 16.82 1.24
C ILE A 330 5.04 17.88 0.90
N VAL A 331 5.31 18.74 1.88
CA VAL A 331 6.14 19.94 1.67
C VAL A 331 7.38 19.92 2.58
N PRO A 332 8.52 20.43 2.09
CA PRO A 332 9.66 20.76 2.96
C PRO A 332 9.24 21.76 4.04
N ALA A 333 9.62 21.49 5.28
CA ALA A 333 9.37 22.35 6.43
C ALA A 333 10.63 23.16 6.72
N GLY A 334 10.92 24.18 5.92
CA GLY A 334 12.20 24.90 5.98
C GLY A 334 12.45 25.59 7.33
N LEU A 335 11.42 26.25 7.88
CA LEU A 335 11.50 26.88 9.19
C LEU A 335 11.64 25.85 10.29
N LEU A 336 10.78 24.82 10.31
CA LEU A 336 10.84 23.76 11.31
C LEU A 336 12.17 22.98 11.24
N GLY A 337 12.67 22.70 10.04
CA GLY A 337 13.95 22.04 9.85
C GLY A 337 15.13 22.86 10.38
N THR A 338 15.06 24.18 10.26
CA THR A 338 16.04 25.10 10.89
C THR A 338 15.95 25.06 12.41
N VAL A 339 14.74 25.07 12.98
CA VAL A 339 14.52 24.97 14.43
C VAL A 339 15.00 23.62 14.97
N PHE A 340 14.71 22.52 14.28
CA PHE A 340 15.06 21.17 14.72
C PHE A 340 16.51 20.79 14.40
N GLY A 341 17.15 21.49 13.46
CA GLY A 341 18.49 21.16 12.97
C GLY A 341 18.52 19.89 12.11
N GLU A 342 17.44 19.60 11.40
CA GLU A 342 17.28 18.36 10.62
C GLU A 342 16.33 18.56 9.42
N PRO A 343 16.52 17.83 8.30
CA PRO A 343 15.55 17.72 7.22
C PRO A 343 14.16 17.32 7.76
N SER A 344 13.18 18.19 7.52
CA SER A 344 11.83 18.08 8.06
C SER A 344 10.81 18.22 6.95
N LEU A 345 9.80 17.36 6.94
CA LEU A 345 8.67 17.40 6.00
C LEU A 345 7.34 17.52 6.74
N LEU A 346 6.37 18.18 6.12
CA LEU A 346 4.99 18.20 6.59
C LEU A 346 4.11 17.40 5.63
N VAL A 347 3.37 16.44 6.17
CA VAL A 347 2.34 15.67 5.44
C VAL A 347 0.99 16.31 5.75
N VAL A 348 0.49 17.14 4.83
CA VAL A 348 -0.58 18.11 5.09
C VAL A 348 -1.96 17.51 4.81
N ASP A 349 -2.34 16.47 5.55
CA ASP A 349 -3.69 15.88 5.52
C ASP A 349 -4.80 16.90 5.82
N ALA A 350 -4.47 18.03 6.45
CA ALA A 350 -5.38 19.16 6.63
C ALA A 350 -5.89 19.76 5.29
N ALA A 351 -5.17 19.53 4.19
CA ALA A 351 -5.56 19.99 2.86
C ALA A 351 -6.41 18.98 2.07
N LEU A 352 -6.65 17.77 2.61
CA LEU A 352 -7.48 16.78 1.95
C LEU A 352 -8.91 17.33 1.75
N PRO A 353 -9.51 17.14 0.57
CA PRO A 353 -10.94 17.37 0.40
C PRO A 353 -11.72 16.37 1.27
N LEU A 354 -13.01 16.63 1.50
CA LEU A 354 -13.85 15.93 2.49
C LEU A 354 -13.52 16.25 3.96
N GLY A 355 -13.65 17.53 4.32
CA GLY A 355 -13.60 17.98 5.72
C GLY A 355 -12.22 18.40 6.23
N GLY A 356 -11.22 18.50 5.35
CA GLY A 356 -9.92 19.12 5.64
C GLY A 356 -9.13 18.36 6.71
N SER A 357 -9.12 17.02 6.67
CA SER A 357 -8.44 16.20 7.67
C SER A 357 -8.21 14.76 7.21
N SER A 358 -7.48 13.99 8.02
CA SER A 358 -7.26 12.55 7.83
C SER A 358 -8.55 11.72 7.93
N LYS A 359 -9.66 12.29 8.42
CA LYS A 359 -10.96 11.61 8.46
C LYS A 359 -11.58 11.40 7.07
N ALA A 360 -11.16 12.16 6.06
CA ALA A 360 -11.45 11.86 4.66
C ALA A 360 -11.02 10.43 4.29
N ARG A 361 -9.86 9.99 4.79
CA ARG A 361 -9.34 8.65 4.56
C ARG A 361 -10.23 7.57 5.20
N VAL A 362 -10.69 7.80 6.43
CA VAL A 362 -11.61 6.88 7.15
C VAL A 362 -12.88 6.66 6.35
N VAL A 363 -13.50 7.76 5.94
CA VAL A 363 -14.73 7.74 5.15
C VAL A 363 -14.50 6.99 3.83
N ALA A 364 -13.37 7.20 3.16
CA ALA A 364 -13.02 6.44 1.97
C ALA A 364 -12.87 4.93 2.24
N GLY A 365 -12.26 4.54 3.37
CA GLY A 365 -12.17 3.14 3.79
C GLY A 365 -13.53 2.48 3.99
N LEU A 366 -14.48 3.20 4.57
CA LEU A 366 -15.86 2.75 4.77
C LEU A 366 -16.63 2.64 3.45
N VAL A 367 -16.47 3.62 2.54
CA VAL A 367 -17.07 3.57 1.19
C VAL A 367 -16.53 2.38 0.39
N GLN A 368 -15.22 2.14 0.42
CA GLN A 368 -14.62 0.97 -0.22
C GLN A 368 -15.16 -0.35 0.36
N ALA A 369 -15.38 -0.41 1.68
CA ALA A 369 -15.99 -1.59 2.31
C ALA A 369 -17.40 -1.85 1.80
N ALA A 370 -18.22 -0.79 1.72
CA ALA A 370 -19.58 -0.89 1.18
C ALA A 370 -19.58 -1.37 -0.28
N ALA A 371 -18.61 -0.90 -1.09
CA ALA A 371 -18.45 -1.34 -2.47
C ALA A 371 -18.02 -2.82 -2.56
N GLU A 372 -17.05 -3.25 -1.75
CA GLU A 372 -16.62 -4.65 -1.67
C GLU A 372 -17.78 -5.56 -1.24
N ALA A 373 -18.56 -5.16 -0.23
CA ALA A 373 -19.70 -5.92 0.25
C ALA A 373 -20.86 -5.95 -0.74
N HIS A 374 -21.06 -4.88 -1.52
CA HIS A 374 -22.01 -4.88 -2.64
C HIS A 374 -21.59 -5.91 -3.68
N THR A 375 -20.36 -5.84 -4.18
CA THR A 375 -19.86 -6.74 -5.22
C THR A 375 -19.84 -8.20 -4.78
N ALA A 376 -19.46 -8.46 -3.53
CA ALA A 376 -19.51 -9.81 -2.98
C ALA A 376 -20.93 -10.39 -2.99
N ARG A 377 -21.96 -9.57 -2.75
CA ARG A 377 -23.38 -9.99 -2.75
C ARG A 377 -23.94 -10.12 -4.16
N THR A 378 -23.68 -9.15 -5.03
CA THR A 378 -24.35 -9.03 -6.34
C THR A 378 -23.55 -9.66 -7.48
N GLY A 379 -22.25 -9.91 -7.28
CA GLY A 379 -21.30 -10.29 -8.34
C GLY A 379 -20.97 -9.13 -9.28
N ARG A 380 -21.51 -7.93 -9.06
CA ARG A 380 -21.35 -6.76 -9.92
C ARG A 380 -20.54 -5.67 -9.22
N PRO A 381 -19.56 -5.04 -9.89
CA PRO A 381 -18.84 -3.91 -9.33
C PRO A 381 -19.78 -2.72 -9.22
N VAL A 382 -19.49 -1.83 -8.29
CA VAL A 382 -20.18 -0.54 -8.17
C VAL A 382 -19.72 0.35 -9.31
N GLY A 383 -20.64 0.69 -10.23
CA GLY A 383 -20.34 1.63 -11.32
C GLY A 383 -20.40 3.08 -10.85
N ASP A 384 -21.31 3.37 -9.92
CA ASP A 384 -21.56 4.71 -9.37
C ASP A 384 -21.89 4.63 -7.86
N LEU A 385 -21.41 5.58 -7.05
CA LEU A 385 -21.65 5.56 -5.60
C LEU A 385 -23.12 5.73 -5.22
N ARG A 386 -23.95 6.26 -6.12
CA ARG A 386 -25.41 6.30 -5.97
C ARG A 386 -26.00 4.90 -5.79
N GLU A 387 -25.46 3.87 -6.44
CA GLU A 387 -25.92 2.49 -6.26
C GLU A 387 -25.84 2.03 -4.80
N LEU A 388 -24.86 2.57 -4.07
CA LEU A 388 -24.67 2.30 -2.65
C LEU A 388 -25.52 3.23 -1.78
N PHE A 389 -25.55 4.53 -2.08
CA PHE A 389 -26.01 5.54 -1.12
C PHE A 389 -27.33 6.25 -1.45
N ASP A 390 -28.01 5.92 -2.55
CA ASP A 390 -29.31 6.55 -2.86
C ASP A 390 -30.38 6.21 -1.80
N GLY A 391 -31.02 7.25 -1.27
CA GLY A 391 -32.01 7.15 -0.18
C GLY A 391 -31.43 6.73 1.17
N VAL A 392 -30.13 6.97 1.42
CA VAL A 392 -29.45 6.55 2.66
C VAL A 392 -29.28 7.72 3.64
N THR A 393 -29.56 7.45 4.92
CA THR A 393 -29.18 8.34 6.02
C THR A 393 -27.80 7.98 6.56
N LEU A 394 -26.84 8.90 6.41
CA LEU A 394 -25.49 8.79 6.95
C LEU A 394 -25.48 9.29 8.41
N LEU A 395 -25.09 8.42 9.33
CA LEU A 395 -24.98 8.75 10.75
C LEU A 395 -23.50 8.95 11.11
N ALA A 396 -23.21 9.93 11.95
CA ALA A 396 -21.86 10.14 12.49
C ALA A 396 -21.91 10.55 13.96
N ALA A 397 -20.97 10.04 14.76
CA ALA A 397 -20.79 10.38 16.15
C ALA A 397 -19.45 11.09 16.33
N SER A 398 -19.45 12.43 16.33
CA SER A 398 -18.23 13.23 16.49
C SER A 398 -18.56 14.72 16.62
N THR A 399 -17.84 15.43 17.47
CA THR A 399 -17.86 16.90 17.52
C THR A 399 -16.84 17.57 16.59
N GLY A 400 -16.07 16.78 15.85
CA GLY A 400 -14.84 17.23 15.20
C GLY A 400 -14.78 16.96 13.70
N SER A 401 -13.58 16.67 13.24
CA SER A 401 -13.25 16.49 11.83
C SER A 401 -13.98 15.33 11.15
N HIS A 402 -14.38 14.31 11.90
CA HIS A 402 -15.08 13.14 11.34
C HIS A 402 -16.50 13.48 10.89
N ALA A 403 -17.28 14.18 11.72
CA ALA A 403 -18.63 14.60 11.33
C ALA A 403 -18.60 15.52 10.10
N ARG A 404 -17.59 16.40 9.98
CA ARG A 404 -17.39 17.21 8.78
C ARG A 404 -17.04 16.38 7.55
N ALA A 405 -16.20 15.35 7.68
CA ALA A 405 -15.89 14.45 6.58
C ALA A 405 -17.13 13.69 6.09
N VAL A 406 -18.04 13.30 7.00
CA VAL A 406 -19.32 12.68 6.63
C VAL A 406 -20.27 13.66 5.97
N ALA A 407 -20.36 14.90 6.47
CA ALA A 407 -21.14 15.96 5.82
C ALA A 407 -20.64 16.24 4.39
N ALA A 408 -19.32 16.35 4.22
CA ALA A 408 -18.71 16.58 2.91
C ALA A 408 -18.87 15.38 1.97
N LEU A 409 -18.87 14.14 2.48
CA LEU A 409 -19.23 12.96 1.68
C LEU A 409 -20.68 13.07 1.19
N ALA A 410 -21.60 13.47 2.06
CA ALA A 410 -23.01 13.61 1.68
C ALA A 410 -23.19 14.65 0.56
N GLU A 411 -22.52 15.79 0.67
CA GLU A 411 -22.49 16.82 -0.37
C GLU A 411 -21.89 16.28 -1.68
N LEU A 412 -20.77 15.55 -1.62
CA LEU A 412 -20.17 14.93 -2.79
C LEU A 412 -21.12 13.92 -3.47
N LEU A 413 -21.80 13.09 -2.68
CA LEU A 413 -22.76 12.11 -3.18
C LEU A 413 -23.95 12.81 -3.84
N ALA A 414 -24.46 13.89 -3.26
CA ALA A 414 -25.56 14.66 -3.82
C ALA A 414 -25.17 15.40 -5.11
N THR A 415 -24.01 16.06 -5.14
CA THR A 415 -23.59 16.94 -6.24
C THR A 415 -22.95 16.18 -7.40
N LYS A 416 -22.07 15.23 -7.13
CA LYS A 416 -21.31 14.50 -8.15
C LYS A 416 -22.03 13.23 -8.62
N HIS A 417 -22.69 12.52 -7.71
CA HIS A 417 -23.33 11.22 -7.99
C HIS A 417 -24.87 11.31 -8.04
N ASN A 418 -25.45 12.50 -7.81
CA ASN A 418 -26.90 12.73 -7.80
C ASN A 418 -27.66 11.74 -6.89
N ALA A 419 -27.06 11.39 -5.76
CA ALA A 419 -27.65 10.50 -4.76
C ALA A 419 -28.47 11.30 -3.73
N GLN A 420 -29.65 10.80 -3.37
CA GLN A 420 -30.48 11.38 -2.32
C GLN A 420 -29.99 10.89 -0.95
N VAL A 421 -29.11 11.64 -0.31
CA VAL A 421 -28.56 11.32 1.02
C VAL A 421 -29.01 12.32 2.07
N THR A 422 -29.19 11.85 3.30
CA THR A 422 -29.40 12.72 4.47
C THR A 422 -28.33 12.43 5.52
N CYS A 423 -28.10 13.36 6.44
CA CYS A 423 -27.18 13.18 7.57
C CYS A 423 -27.90 13.32 8.92
N GLU A 424 -27.50 12.54 9.92
CA GLU A 424 -27.79 12.83 11.33
C GLU A 424 -26.49 12.77 12.16
N PHE A 425 -26.26 13.78 12.99
CA PHE A 425 -25.04 13.91 13.77
C PHE A 425 -25.29 13.74 15.27
N PHE A 426 -24.53 12.86 15.90
CA PHE A 426 -24.52 12.65 17.34
C PHE A 426 -23.27 13.31 17.92
N VAL A 427 -23.46 14.28 18.80
CA VAL A 427 -22.38 15.15 19.29
C VAL A 427 -22.40 15.20 20.81
N SER A 428 -21.25 15.29 21.46
CA SER A 428 -21.23 15.54 22.91
C SER A 428 -21.76 16.95 23.23
N ARG A 429 -22.31 17.11 24.42
CA ARG A 429 -22.96 18.36 24.86
C ARG A 429 -22.04 19.57 24.87
N ASP A 430 -20.73 19.35 24.99
CA ASP A 430 -19.66 20.34 25.04
C ASP A 430 -19.14 20.77 23.66
N ILE A 431 -19.81 20.39 22.56
CA ILE A 431 -19.45 20.86 21.21
C ILE A 431 -19.42 22.40 21.14
N PRO A 432 -18.33 23.01 20.63
CA PRO A 432 -18.26 24.45 20.43
C PRO A 432 -19.29 24.95 19.39
N ASP A 433 -19.92 26.10 19.65
CA ASP A 433 -20.98 26.67 18.79
C ASP A 433 -20.58 26.78 17.32
N GLY A 434 -19.34 27.20 17.03
CA GLY A 434 -18.85 27.30 15.66
C GLY A 434 -18.80 25.95 14.94
N LYS A 435 -18.47 24.85 15.64
CA LYS A 435 -18.50 23.50 15.05
C LYS A 435 -19.95 23.00 14.90
N LEU A 436 -20.81 23.35 15.86
CA LEU A 436 -22.21 22.98 15.83
C LEU A 436 -22.94 23.61 14.63
N ALA A 437 -22.70 24.89 14.36
CA ALA A 437 -23.33 25.62 13.25
C ALA A 437 -23.10 24.92 11.90
N THR A 438 -21.86 24.50 11.63
CA THR A 438 -21.50 23.73 10.42
C THR A 438 -22.28 22.42 10.31
N LEU A 439 -22.45 21.68 11.41
CA LEU A 439 -23.16 20.39 11.39
C LEU A 439 -24.67 20.57 11.25
N VAL A 440 -25.25 21.58 11.89
CA VAL A 440 -26.69 21.90 11.78
C VAL A 440 -27.08 22.22 10.34
N ALA A 441 -26.20 22.88 9.58
CA ALA A 441 -26.42 23.15 8.17
C ALA A 441 -26.47 21.87 7.30
N ALA A 442 -25.75 20.82 7.72
CA ALA A 442 -25.68 19.54 7.00
C ALA A 442 -26.78 18.54 7.40
N GLY A 443 -27.36 18.66 8.60
CA GLY A 443 -28.44 17.77 9.06
C GLY A 443 -28.79 17.92 10.54
N PRO A 444 -29.79 17.17 11.04
CA PRO A 444 -30.16 17.17 12.45
C PRO A 444 -28.98 16.81 13.36
N VAL A 445 -28.87 17.53 14.48
CA VAL A 445 -27.83 17.30 15.50
C VAL A 445 -28.46 16.89 16.83
N ILE A 446 -28.07 15.72 17.32
CA ILE A 446 -28.48 15.14 18.59
C ILE A 446 -27.35 15.31 19.61
N ARG A 447 -27.62 16.03 20.71
CA ARG A 447 -26.65 16.24 21.79
C ARG A 447 -26.72 15.10 22.81
N CYS A 448 -25.61 14.42 22.99
CA CYS A 448 -25.38 13.31 23.90
C CYS A 448 -24.56 13.76 25.13
N ALA A 449 -24.47 12.92 26.16
CA ALA A 449 -23.72 13.25 27.36
C ALA A 449 -22.23 13.45 27.06
N ASP A 450 -21.63 12.52 26.32
CA ASP A 450 -20.23 12.50 25.91
C ASP A 450 -20.08 11.80 24.54
N PHE A 451 -18.83 11.55 24.12
CA PHE A 451 -18.52 10.87 22.87
C PHE A 451 -18.97 9.39 22.83
N ASN A 452 -18.89 8.68 23.95
CA ASN A 452 -19.27 7.27 24.02
C ASN A 452 -20.80 7.13 23.95
N ASP A 453 -21.54 8.00 24.64
CA ASP A 453 -23.00 8.08 24.52
C ASP A 453 -23.42 8.48 23.10
N ALA A 454 -22.70 9.42 22.45
CA ALA A 454 -22.94 9.76 21.05
C ALA A 454 -22.77 8.56 20.11
N THR A 455 -21.71 7.77 20.29
CA THR A 455 -21.46 6.55 19.51
C THR A 455 -22.55 5.50 19.75
N ALA A 456 -22.92 5.26 21.01
CA ALA A 456 -23.99 4.33 21.35
C ALA A 456 -25.36 4.79 20.82
N ALA A 457 -25.63 6.09 20.82
CA ALA A 457 -26.85 6.67 20.27
C ALA A 457 -26.93 6.52 18.75
N ALA A 458 -25.83 6.76 18.03
CA ALA A 458 -25.76 6.54 16.59
C ALA A 458 -26.04 5.07 16.22
N HIS A 459 -25.45 4.12 16.96
CA HIS A 459 -25.73 2.69 16.81
C HIS A 459 -27.19 2.33 17.10
N ARG A 460 -27.80 2.90 18.15
CA ARG A 460 -29.24 2.71 18.43
C ARG A 460 -30.10 3.25 17.29
N ARG A 461 -29.76 4.44 16.76
CA ARG A 461 -30.48 5.09 15.67
C ARG A 461 -30.40 4.29 14.38
N GLU A 462 -29.23 3.77 14.05
CA GLU A 462 -29.04 2.90 12.89
C GLU A 462 -29.99 1.70 12.93
N ARG A 463 -30.05 1.00 14.08
CA ARG A 463 -30.94 -0.15 14.29
C ARG A 463 -32.42 0.24 14.24
N GLU A 464 -32.78 1.39 14.78
CA GLU A 464 -34.16 1.92 14.72
C GLU A 464 -34.60 2.16 13.27
N LEU A 465 -33.78 2.84 12.48
CA LEU A 465 -34.05 3.12 11.07
C LEU A 465 -34.12 1.83 10.26
N ALA A 466 -33.18 0.91 10.46
CA ALA A 466 -33.19 -0.41 9.82
C ALA A 466 -34.46 -1.22 10.18
N GLY A 467 -34.90 -1.21 11.44
CA GLY A 467 -36.12 -1.86 11.89
C GLY A 467 -37.40 -1.31 11.26
N ARG A 468 -37.34 -0.08 10.72
CA ARG A 468 -38.42 0.56 9.96
C ARG A 468 -38.31 0.35 8.44
N GLY A 469 -37.35 -0.45 7.98
CA GLY A 469 -37.07 -0.66 6.56
C GLY A 469 -36.39 0.52 5.86
N LEU A 470 -35.89 1.51 6.62
CA LEU A 470 -35.15 2.64 6.07
C LEU A 470 -33.67 2.27 5.96
N ARG A 471 -32.99 2.84 4.96
CA ARG A 471 -31.55 2.61 4.76
C ARG A 471 -30.76 3.61 5.58
N ALA A 472 -29.98 3.12 6.54
CA ALA A 472 -29.12 3.96 7.36
C ALA A 472 -27.77 3.29 7.61
N VAL A 473 -26.73 4.12 7.74
CA VAL A 473 -25.38 3.64 8.01
C VAL A 473 -24.64 4.57 8.95
N PHE A 474 -24.18 4.02 10.06
CA PHE A 474 -23.26 4.70 10.95
C PHE A 474 -21.83 4.53 10.44
N LEU A 475 -21.23 5.65 10.06
CA LEU A 475 -19.85 5.71 9.63
C LEU A 475 -18.98 5.94 10.88
N ALA A 476 -18.52 4.86 11.51
CA ALA A 476 -17.72 4.96 12.73
C ALA A 476 -16.34 5.58 12.45
N CYS A 477 -15.93 6.52 13.32
CA CYS A 477 -14.63 7.18 13.26
C CYS A 477 -13.48 6.26 13.67
N ASP A 478 -13.74 5.47 14.70
CA ASP A 478 -12.74 4.61 15.33
C ASP A 478 -12.99 3.15 14.93
N PRO A 479 -11.91 2.35 14.86
CA PRO A 479 -12.01 0.92 14.64
C PRO A 479 -12.89 0.23 15.71
N ASP A 480 -14.06 -0.22 15.26
CA ASP A 480 -15.09 -0.95 16.01
C ASP A 480 -15.46 -2.20 15.21
N GLU A 481 -15.65 -3.32 15.90
CA GLU A 481 -16.04 -4.60 15.30
C GLU A 481 -17.54 -4.68 15.00
N GLN A 482 -18.36 -3.76 15.54
CA GLN A 482 -19.79 -3.78 15.29
C GLN A 482 -20.09 -3.60 13.80
N LEU A 483 -20.72 -4.62 13.23
CA LEU A 483 -21.05 -4.71 11.82
C LEU A 483 -22.42 -4.08 11.52
N ASN A 484 -22.47 -3.17 10.55
CA ASN A 484 -23.69 -2.85 9.82
C ASN A 484 -23.92 -3.92 8.74
N ALA A 485 -24.91 -4.79 8.95
CA ALA A 485 -25.21 -5.89 8.02
C ALA A 485 -25.84 -5.44 6.69
N GLN A 486 -26.49 -4.27 6.65
CA GLN A 486 -27.12 -3.74 5.45
C GLN A 486 -26.08 -3.32 4.39
N PHE A 487 -25.02 -2.66 4.85
CA PHE A 487 -23.93 -2.16 4.03
C PHE A 487 -22.71 -3.08 4.02
N GLY A 488 -22.62 -3.99 4.99
CA GLY A 488 -21.46 -4.86 5.15
C GLY A 488 -20.22 -4.04 5.45
N LEU A 489 -20.25 -3.27 6.54
CA LEU A 489 -19.10 -2.49 7.01
C LEU A 489 -19.06 -2.41 8.54
N SER A 490 -17.88 -2.15 9.07
CA SER A 490 -17.56 -1.98 10.48
C SER A 490 -16.60 -0.81 10.66
N GLY A 491 -16.39 -0.35 11.89
CA GLY A 491 -15.38 0.69 12.16
C GLY A 491 -13.96 0.23 11.76
N MET A 492 -13.67 -1.07 11.82
CA MET A 492 -12.38 -1.64 11.37
C MET A 492 -12.07 -1.32 9.90
N ASP A 493 -13.10 -1.11 9.07
CA ASP A 493 -12.90 -0.77 7.66
C ASP A 493 -12.30 0.62 7.45
N GLY A 494 -12.54 1.55 8.38
CA GLY A 494 -11.91 2.87 8.38
C GLY A 494 -10.39 2.82 8.56
N ALA A 495 -9.85 1.75 9.16
CA ALA A 495 -8.41 1.56 9.32
C ALA A 495 -7.69 1.47 7.97
N ALA A 496 -8.29 0.79 6.97
CA ALA A 496 -7.70 0.68 5.64
C ALA A 496 -7.57 2.07 4.98
N GLY A 497 -8.54 2.93 5.26
CA GLY A 497 -8.47 4.36 5.02
C GLY A 497 -7.24 5.00 5.63
N PHE A 498 -7.09 4.95 6.96
CA PHE A 498 -5.93 5.56 7.61
C PHE A 498 -4.58 5.05 7.08
N ALA A 499 -4.47 3.77 6.75
CA ALA A 499 -3.25 3.17 6.23
C ALA A 499 -2.79 3.81 4.89
N THR A 500 -3.71 4.40 4.11
CA THR A 500 -3.36 5.14 2.87
C THR A 500 -2.40 6.31 3.10
N LEU A 501 -2.39 6.89 4.31
CA LEU A 501 -1.44 7.94 4.70
C LEU A 501 0.00 7.50 4.46
N LEU A 502 0.34 6.28 4.89
CA LEU A 502 1.69 5.75 4.77
C LEU A 502 2.03 5.42 3.31
N LEU A 503 1.05 4.97 2.50
CA LEU A 503 1.23 4.75 1.07
C LEU A 503 1.57 6.05 0.33
N ASP A 504 0.84 7.13 0.63
CA ASP A 504 1.08 8.45 0.03
C ASP A 504 2.48 8.99 0.37
N VAL A 505 2.88 8.88 1.64
CA VAL A 505 4.23 9.27 2.09
C VAL A 505 5.28 8.46 1.35
N CYS A 506 5.17 7.13 1.33
CA CYS A 506 6.18 6.28 0.70
C CYS A 506 6.28 6.50 -0.81
N GLU A 507 5.17 6.71 -1.51
CA GLU A 507 5.19 7.01 -2.94
C GLU A 507 5.85 8.36 -3.22
N ARG A 508 5.46 9.44 -2.50
CA ARG A 508 6.08 10.75 -2.70
C ARG A 508 7.59 10.72 -2.44
N LEU A 509 8.03 10.07 -1.35
CA LEU A 509 9.45 9.94 -1.03
C LEU A 509 10.22 9.20 -2.13
N ARG A 510 9.63 8.17 -2.73
CA ARG A 510 10.29 7.43 -3.80
C ARG A 510 10.52 8.27 -5.06
N HIS A 511 9.53 9.06 -5.47
CA HIS A 511 9.59 9.77 -6.75
C HIS A 511 10.09 11.22 -6.66
N HIS A 512 10.01 11.85 -5.48
CA HIS A 512 10.24 13.29 -5.33
C HIS A 512 11.17 13.68 -4.17
N TRP A 513 11.96 12.76 -3.62
CA TRP A 513 12.83 13.07 -2.47
C TRP A 513 13.81 14.23 -2.72
N THR A 514 14.31 14.41 -3.95
CA THR A 514 15.20 15.52 -4.28
C THR A 514 14.48 16.87 -4.23
N GLU A 515 13.24 16.95 -4.74
CA GLU A 515 12.38 18.14 -4.59
C GLU A 515 12.06 18.42 -3.11
N LEU A 516 11.98 17.35 -2.30
CA LEU A 516 11.72 17.43 -0.87
C LEU A 516 12.98 17.82 -0.05
N GLY A 517 14.13 18.02 -0.68
CA GLY A 517 15.37 18.39 0.00
C GLY A 517 15.95 17.29 0.88
N LEU A 518 15.63 16.03 0.60
CA LEU A 518 16.16 14.89 1.35
C LEU A 518 17.49 14.40 0.76
N PRO A 519 18.33 13.72 1.57
CA PRO A 519 19.54 13.07 1.07
C PRO A 519 19.27 11.75 0.32
N GLY A 520 18.06 11.20 0.41
CA GLY A 520 17.68 9.95 -0.26
C GLY A 520 16.17 9.69 -0.23
N PRO A 521 15.69 8.59 -0.84
CA PRO A 521 14.26 8.29 -1.04
C PRO A 521 13.57 7.75 0.22
N SER A 522 14.00 8.16 1.41
CA SER A 522 13.46 7.69 2.67
C SER A 522 13.53 8.74 3.77
N VAL A 523 12.62 8.64 4.73
CA VAL A 523 12.73 9.32 6.03
C VAL A 523 12.97 8.30 7.14
N ASP A 524 13.63 8.73 8.20
CA ASP A 524 13.91 7.84 9.33
C ASP A 524 12.68 7.63 10.23
N GLU A 525 11.85 8.67 10.40
CA GLU A 525 10.70 8.65 11.30
C GLU A 525 9.50 9.40 10.69
N LEU A 526 8.31 8.79 10.75
CA LEU A 526 7.03 9.45 10.52
C LEU A 526 6.26 9.57 11.84
N ARG A 527 5.95 10.81 12.25
CA ARG A 527 5.21 11.11 13.48
C ARG A 527 3.74 11.33 13.23
N ILE A 528 2.91 10.49 13.84
CA ILE A 528 1.46 10.47 13.63
C ILE A 528 0.77 10.97 14.91
N PRO A 529 0.03 12.10 14.85
CA PRO A 529 -0.77 12.54 15.98
C PRO A 529 -1.93 11.58 16.16
N THR A 530 -2.19 11.16 17.39
CA THR A 530 -3.17 10.13 17.66
C THR A 530 -3.91 10.37 18.97
N SER A 531 -5.23 10.18 18.91
CA SER A 531 -6.10 10.08 20.07
C SER A 531 -6.00 8.66 20.64
N GLY A 532 -6.98 7.81 20.36
CA GLY A 532 -7.03 6.41 20.78
C GLY A 532 -6.23 5.46 19.90
N GLY A 533 -5.30 5.94 19.07
CA GLY A 533 -4.35 5.06 18.37
C GLY A 533 -4.73 4.62 16.95
N ALA A 534 -5.96 4.87 16.48
CA ALA A 534 -6.48 4.27 15.23
C ALA A 534 -5.60 4.51 13.99
N THR A 535 -5.25 5.76 13.71
CA THR A 535 -4.41 6.11 12.54
C THR A 535 -3.01 5.51 12.65
N PHE A 536 -2.39 5.63 13.83
CA PHE A 536 -1.07 5.08 14.09
C PHE A 536 -1.05 3.55 13.97
N ALA A 537 -2.03 2.87 14.57
CA ALA A 537 -2.17 1.43 14.52
C ALA A 537 -2.34 0.89 13.10
N ALA A 538 -3.15 1.56 12.27
CA ALA A 538 -3.30 1.20 10.86
C ALA A 538 -1.99 1.36 10.08
N CYS A 539 -1.29 2.49 10.25
CA CYS A 539 0.01 2.69 9.59
C CYS A 539 1.06 1.67 10.08
N THR A 540 1.10 1.35 11.37
CA THR A 540 2.01 0.37 11.96
C THR A 540 1.74 -1.05 11.46
N ALA A 541 0.48 -1.46 11.37
CA ALA A 541 0.11 -2.73 10.77
C ALA A 541 0.57 -2.82 9.31
N LEU A 542 0.32 -1.78 8.50
CA LEU A 542 0.78 -1.73 7.11
C LEU A 542 2.32 -1.75 6.99
N HIS A 543 3.01 -1.02 7.87
CA HIS A 543 4.48 -0.97 7.93
C HIS A 543 5.07 -2.36 8.22
N GLY A 544 4.51 -3.09 9.20
CA GLY A 544 4.92 -4.45 9.56
C GLY A 544 4.78 -5.47 8.43
N HIS A 545 3.88 -5.23 7.47
CA HIS A 545 3.73 -6.06 6.26
C HIS A 545 4.73 -5.73 5.14
N GLY A 546 5.64 -4.78 5.36
CA GLY A 546 6.72 -4.44 4.42
C GLY A 546 6.27 -3.62 3.21
N ALA A 547 5.06 -3.06 3.23
CA ALA A 547 4.55 -2.23 2.12
C ALA A 547 5.16 -0.83 2.06
N ALA A 548 5.86 -0.39 3.12
CA ALA A 548 6.21 1.01 3.36
C ALA A 548 7.70 1.22 3.66
N THR A 549 8.59 0.74 2.79
CA THR A 549 10.05 0.73 3.03
C THR A 549 10.73 2.10 3.03
N ALA A 550 10.07 3.14 2.49
CA ALA A 550 10.60 4.51 2.48
C ALA A 550 10.49 5.22 3.84
N VAL A 551 9.83 4.61 4.83
CA VAL A 551 9.75 5.12 6.20
C VAL A 551 10.36 4.08 7.13
N ARG A 552 11.46 4.41 7.81
CA ARG A 552 12.18 3.43 8.63
C ARG A 552 11.47 3.09 9.93
N SER A 553 10.86 4.09 10.56
CA SER A 553 10.14 3.95 11.83
C SER A 553 8.89 4.84 11.88
N LEU A 554 7.93 4.45 12.71
CA LEU A 554 6.72 5.20 13.00
C LEU A 554 6.65 5.50 14.50
N SER A 555 6.18 6.70 14.85
CA SER A 555 5.96 7.07 16.24
C SER A 555 4.57 7.69 16.43
N ALA A 556 3.95 7.37 17.56
CA ALA A 556 2.68 7.93 17.98
C ALA A 556 2.91 9.18 18.82
N VAL A 557 2.16 10.24 18.51
CA VAL A 557 2.17 11.48 19.28
C VAL A 557 0.84 11.64 19.98
N TYR A 558 0.85 11.70 21.31
CA TYR A 558 -0.34 11.73 22.15
C TYR A 558 -0.34 12.98 23.03
N ASP A 559 -1.51 13.40 23.49
CA ASP A 559 -1.60 14.52 24.43
C ASP A 559 -1.19 14.10 25.84
N ALA A 560 -0.23 14.79 26.42
CA ALA A 560 0.20 14.56 27.80
C ALA A 560 -0.93 14.70 28.82
N ALA A 561 -1.94 15.55 28.54
CA ALA A 561 -3.10 15.73 29.39
C ALA A 561 -4.15 14.61 29.27
N ALA A 562 -4.10 13.79 28.22
CA ALA A 562 -4.94 12.61 28.02
C ALA A 562 -4.11 11.48 27.39
N PRO A 563 -3.28 10.77 28.20
CA PRO A 563 -2.35 9.73 27.73
C PRO A 563 -3.06 8.40 27.42
N CYS A 564 -4.10 8.49 26.59
CA CYS A 564 -5.03 7.42 26.25
C CYS A 564 -4.32 6.20 25.64
N LEU A 565 -3.50 6.40 24.61
CA LEU A 565 -2.76 5.31 23.95
C LEU A 565 -1.72 4.66 24.88
N PRO A 566 -0.84 5.41 25.59
CA PRO A 566 0.05 4.82 26.61
C PRO A 566 -0.70 4.00 27.67
N ALA A 567 -1.81 4.53 28.20
CA ALA A 567 -2.62 3.84 29.20
C ALA A 567 -3.24 2.54 28.64
N GLY A 568 -3.78 2.58 27.41
CA GLY A 568 -4.34 1.41 26.74
C GLY A 568 -3.29 0.33 26.44
N LEU A 569 -2.08 0.71 26.03
CA LEU A 569 -0.98 -0.22 25.78
C LEU A 569 -0.49 -0.88 27.08
N ALA A 570 -0.40 -0.11 28.18
CA ALA A 570 -0.05 -0.66 29.49
C ALA A 570 -1.14 -1.61 30.03
N ALA A 571 -2.41 -1.31 29.74
CA ALA A 571 -3.55 -2.12 30.16
C ALA A 571 -3.80 -3.34 29.27
N ARG A 572 -3.14 -3.45 28.11
CA ARG A 572 -3.28 -4.57 27.17
C ARG A 572 -3.15 -5.92 27.87
N ASP A 573 -2.18 -6.04 28.77
CA ASP A 573 -1.89 -7.28 29.48
C ASP A 573 -2.89 -7.55 30.63
N ALA A 574 -3.62 -6.52 31.07
CA ALA A 574 -4.63 -6.60 32.12
C ALA A 574 -6.05 -6.94 31.59
N GLY A 575 -6.26 -6.94 30.27
CA GLY A 575 -7.51 -7.36 29.64
C GLY A 575 -8.70 -6.42 29.84
N HIS A 576 -8.49 -5.18 30.30
CA HIS A 576 -9.55 -4.19 30.47
C HIS A 576 -9.16 -2.82 29.87
N ALA A 577 -10.14 -2.06 29.40
CA ALA A 577 -9.94 -0.67 28.99
C ALA A 577 -9.58 0.20 30.21
N VAL A 578 -8.75 1.22 30.00
CA VAL A 578 -8.43 2.23 31.02
C VAL A 578 -8.94 3.58 30.53
N GLU A 579 -9.74 4.23 31.36
CA GLU A 579 -10.23 5.58 31.12
C GLU A 579 -9.20 6.60 31.63
N VAL A 580 -8.90 7.61 30.79
CA VAL A 580 -8.04 8.74 31.16
C VAL A 580 -8.87 10.00 31.34
N ASP A 581 -8.44 10.87 32.26
CA ASP A 581 -9.00 12.22 32.37
C ASP A 581 -8.65 13.02 31.11
N TRP A 582 -9.64 13.66 30.49
CA TRP A 582 -9.52 14.31 29.18
C TRP A 582 -10.19 15.70 29.00
N PRO A 583 -10.96 16.31 29.93
CA PRO A 583 -11.56 17.63 29.73
C PRO A 583 -10.58 18.76 29.42
N ARG A 584 -9.29 18.59 29.75
CA ARG A 584 -8.23 19.57 29.48
C ARG A 584 -7.39 19.23 28.24
N ALA A 585 -7.73 18.15 27.55
CA ALA A 585 -6.96 17.68 26.42
C ALA A 585 -7.16 18.54 25.17
N ILE A 586 -6.17 18.47 24.28
CA ILE A 586 -6.20 19.01 22.94
C ILE A 586 -7.38 18.37 22.20
N ASN A 587 -8.38 19.18 21.87
CA ASN A 587 -9.52 18.74 21.07
C ASN A 587 -9.05 18.07 19.77
N GLY A 588 -9.52 16.84 19.51
CA GLY A 588 -9.06 15.98 18.42
C GLY A 588 -8.07 14.90 18.85
N LEU A 589 -7.35 15.09 19.96
CA LEU A 589 -6.56 14.05 20.65
C LEU A 589 -7.25 13.56 21.94
N ALA A 590 -8.23 14.32 22.43
CA ALA A 590 -9.05 14.01 23.59
C ALA A 590 -9.92 12.76 23.35
N GLN A 591 -9.46 11.60 23.82
CA GLN A 591 -10.27 10.39 23.91
C GLN A 591 -10.15 9.79 25.32
N PRO A 592 -11.28 9.32 25.89
CA PRO A 592 -11.27 8.71 27.21
C PRO A 592 -10.56 7.35 27.20
N GLN A 593 -10.61 6.62 26.09
CA GLN A 593 -10.13 5.25 25.99
C GLN A 593 -9.50 4.99 24.62
N MET A 594 -8.53 4.06 24.59
CA MET A 594 -7.90 3.63 23.35
C MET A 594 -8.95 3.00 22.44
N ALA A 595 -8.86 3.26 21.14
CA ALA A 595 -9.79 2.68 20.18
C ALA A 595 -9.67 1.14 20.23
N PRO A 596 -10.76 0.39 20.47
CA PRO A 596 -10.70 -1.06 20.66
C PRO A 596 -9.97 -1.79 19.53
N GLY A 597 -10.26 -1.43 18.27
CA GLY A 597 -9.61 -2.04 17.12
C GLY A 597 -8.16 -1.61 16.86
N ALA A 598 -7.62 -0.64 17.59
CA ALA A 598 -6.19 -0.32 17.52
C ALA A 598 -5.32 -1.37 18.22
N LEU A 599 -5.84 -2.04 19.24
CA LEU A 599 -5.12 -3.03 20.03
C LEU A 599 -4.66 -4.25 19.21
N PRO A 600 -5.54 -4.94 18.44
CA PRO A 600 -5.11 -6.06 17.60
C PRO A 600 -4.16 -5.63 16.48
N LEU A 601 -4.27 -4.41 15.96
CA LEU A 601 -3.38 -3.88 14.93
C LEU A 601 -1.97 -3.55 15.44
N LEU A 602 -1.83 -3.25 16.74
CA LEU A 602 -0.55 -3.00 17.41
C LEU A 602 0.03 -4.25 18.09
N ALA A 603 -0.63 -5.41 17.96
CA ALA A 603 -0.16 -6.65 18.56
C ALA A 603 1.24 -7.02 18.04
N GLY A 604 2.21 -7.10 18.95
CA GLY A 604 3.60 -7.44 18.61
C GLY A 604 4.45 -6.30 18.04
N ALA A 605 3.89 -5.10 17.85
CA ALA A 605 4.66 -3.94 17.40
C ALA A 605 5.34 -3.21 18.58
N ALA A 606 6.58 -2.78 18.38
CA ALA A 606 7.21 -1.80 19.26
C ALA A 606 6.60 -0.42 18.97
N VAL A 607 6.11 0.25 20.01
CA VAL A 607 5.44 1.55 19.88
C VAL A 607 6.29 2.63 20.52
N ASP A 608 6.82 3.54 19.70
CA ASP A 608 7.47 4.75 20.18
C ASP A 608 6.41 5.84 20.45
N LEU A 609 6.44 6.41 21.65
CA LEU A 609 5.39 7.28 22.18
C LEU A 609 5.96 8.63 22.59
N HIS A 610 5.45 9.70 21.97
CA HIS A 610 5.88 11.06 22.25
C HIS A 610 4.73 11.91 22.79
N PRO A 611 4.84 12.47 24.01
CA PRO A 611 3.83 13.38 24.53
C PRO A 611 3.92 14.75 23.85
N VAL A 612 2.78 15.44 23.74
CA VAL A 612 2.68 16.85 23.40
C VAL A 612 1.86 17.60 24.44
N THR A 613 2.15 18.89 24.63
CA THR A 613 1.33 19.80 25.45
C THR A 613 0.58 20.78 24.55
N LEU A 614 -0.53 21.33 25.06
CA LEU A 614 -1.32 22.34 24.34
C LEU A 614 -0.46 23.54 23.89
N ALA A 615 0.42 24.04 24.77
CA ALA A 615 1.31 25.15 24.45
C ALA A 615 2.26 24.83 23.29
N ALA A 616 2.82 23.61 23.26
CA ALA A 616 3.72 23.18 22.19
C ALA A 616 2.97 23.00 20.86
N ALA A 617 1.74 22.49 20.92
CA ALA A 617 0.87 22.43 19.74
C ALA A 617 0.53 23.83 19.19
N ASP A 618 0.22 24.80 20.06
CA ASP A 618 -0.06 26.18 19.65
C ASP A 618 1.17 26.86 19.01
N LEU A 619 2.38 26.65 19.55
CA LEU A 619 3.61 27.11 18.91
C LEU A 619 3.82 26.44 17.54
N ALA A 620 3.63 25.12 17.47
CA ALA A 620 3.75 24.38 16.21
C ALA A 620 2.74 24.84 15.15
N GLN A 621 1.50 25.18 15.52
CA GLN A 621 0.51 25.74 14.59
C GLN A 621 1.04 27.01 13.91
N LEU A 622 1.66 27.91 14.68
CA LEU A 622 2.23 29.14 14.13
C LEU A 622 3.35 28.84 13.14
N LEU A 623 4.30 27.98 13.52
CA LEU A 623 5.44 27.64 12.67
C LEU A 623 5.01 26.92 11.38
N ILE A 624 4.06 25.98 11.46
CA ILE A 624 3.47 25.31 10.30
C ILE A 624 2.74 26.31 9.39
N ALA A 625 2.01 27.26 9.97
CA ALA A 625 1.33 28.28 9.18
C ALA A 625 2.31 29.16 8.40
N LEU A 626 3.47 29.49 9.00
CA LEU A 626 4.53 30.23 8.32
C LEU A 626 5.16 29.42 7.17
N ASP A 627 5.39 28.12 7.36
CA ASP A 627 5.96 27.25 6.31
C ASP A 627 4.97 26.99 5.16
N THR A 628 3.67 26.84 5.46
CA THR A 628 2.69 26.27 4.50
C THR A 628 1.58 27.21 4.06
N GLY A 629 1.36 28.31 4.79
CA GLY A 629 0.21 29.19 4.58
C GLY A 629 -1.09 28.66 5.17
N LEU A 630 -1.09 27.42 5.64
CA LEU A 630 -2.23 26.75 6.25
C LEU A 630 -2.02 26.64 7.76
N ARG A 631 -2.95 27.19 8.54
CA ARG A 631 -2.95 27.00 9.99
C ARG A 631 -3.78 25.76 10.34
N PRO A 632 -3.17 24.66 10.80
CA PRO A 632 -3.91 23.46 11.16
C PRO A 632 -4.62 23.60 12.51
N GLU A 633 -5.47 22.64 12.87
CA GLU A 633 -5.96 22.44 14.23
C GLU A 633 -4.81 22.07 15.19
N ARG A 634 -5.01 22.25 16.51
CA ARG A 634 -3.99 21.96 17.53
C ARG A 634 -3.57 20.50 17.51
N ALA A 635 -4.53 19.59 17.39
CA ALA A 635 -4.27 18.16 17.19
C ALA A 635 -3.45 17.89 15.91
N GLY A 636 -3.67 18.69 14.87
CA GLY A 636 -2.88 18.65 13.64
C GLY A 636 -1.43 19.07 13.79
N ALA A 637 -1.17 20.05 14.66
CA ALA A 637 0.19 20.52 14.92
C ALA A 637 0.96 19.66 15.94
N ALA A 638 0.28 18.68 16.56
CA ALA A 638 0.82 17.91 17.68
C ALA A 638 2.14 17.21 17.36
N SER A 639 2.30 16.63 16.16
CA SER A 639 3.53 15.92 15.79
C SER A 639 4.78 16.81 15.81
N ALA A 640 4.67 18.03 15.29
CA ALA A 640 5.75 19.02 15.37
C ALA A 640 5.88 19.58 16.80
N GLY A 641 4.76 19.75 17.52
CA GLY A 641 4.73 20.16 18.92
C GLY A 641 5.53 19.23 19.84
N ALA A 642 5.38 17.92 19.69
CA ALA A 642 6.17 16.93 20.43
C ALA A 642 7.67 17.05 20.15
N ARG A 643 8.06 17.37 18.90
CA ARG A 643 9.47 17.62 18.56
C ARG A 643 10.00 18.89 19.21
N LEU A 644 9.20 19.96 19.27
CA LEU A 644 9.59 21.20 19.96
C LEU A 644 9.90 20.94 21.44
N LEU A 645 9.12 20.10 22.13
CA LEU A 645 9.39 19.72 23.52
C LEU A 645 10.70 18.93 23.67
N GLN A 646 10.99 18.02 22.74
CA GLN A 646 12.27 17.30 22.74
C GLN A 646 13.45 18.24 22.50
N GLN A 647 13.29 19.23 21.61
CA GLN A 647 14.34 20.22 21.34
C GLN A 647 14.55 21.14 22.54
N LEU A 648 13.48 21.56 23.21
CA LEU A 648 13.54 22.30 24.47
C LEU A 648 14.27 21.52 25.56
N ALA A 649 13.97 20.23 25.71
CA ALA A 649 14.64 19.35 26.68
C ALA A 649 16.13 19.19 26.37
N ALA A 650 16.50 19.10 25.10
CA ALA A 650 17.89 18.94 24.66
C ALA A 650 18.73 20.23 24.79
N ASP A 651 18.16 21.38 24.40
CA ASP A 651 18.89 22.66 24.35
C ASP A 651 18.84 23.43 25.68
N GLY A 652 17.81 23.18 26.48
CA GLY A 652 17.39 24.04 27.57
C GLY A 652 16.63 25.29 27.09
N PRO A 653 15.86 25.96 27.98
CA PRO A 653 14.96 27.05 27.63
C PRO A 653 15.58 28.22 26.86
N GLY A 654 16.75 28.69 27.28
CA GLY A 654 17.40 29.87 26.70
C GLY A 654 17.81 29.64 25.25
N ARG A 655 18.57 28.57 24.99
CA ARG A 655 19.03 28.21 23.64
C ARG A 655 17.89 27.84 22.71
N PHE A 656 16.88 27.14 23.21
CA PHE A 656 15.66 26.84 22.45
C PHE A 656 14.96 28.13 22.01
N THR A 657 14.72 29.05 22.96
CA THR A 657 14.07 30.35 22.70
C THR A 657 14.86 31.18 21.69
N GLU A 658 16.17 31.28 21.88
CA GLU A 658 17.08 31.99 20.96
C GLU A 658 17.00 31.40 19.55
N ARG A 659 17.08 30.08 19.42
CA ARG A 659 17.04 29.39 18.12
C ARG A 659 15.73 29.62 17.39
N VAL A 660 14.58 29.43 18.06
CA VAL A 660 13.27 29.64 17.43
C VAL A 660 13.09 31.10 17.03
N THR A 661 13.48 32.04 17.90
CA THR A 661 13.39 33.47 17.62
C THR A 661 14.25 33.85 16.42
N ALA A 662 15.49 33.37 16.35
CA ALA A 662 16.40 33.62 15.24
C ALA A 662 15.86 33.03 13.92
N ALA A 663 15.36 31.80 13.94
CA ALA A 663 14.78 31.16 12.76
C ALA A 663 13.55 31.92 12.23
N VAL A 664 12.63 32.33 13.11
CA VAL A 664 11.46 33.12 12.71
C VAL A 664 11.85 34.52 12.25
N ALA A 665 12.82 35.17 12.90
CA ALA A 665 13.30 36.49 12.49
C ALA A 665 13.93 36.49 11.09
N ALA A 666 14.56 35.38 10.69
CA ALA A 666 15.09 35.18 9.34
C ALA A 666 14.00 34.83 8.31
N HIS A 667 12.81 34.40 8.75
CA HIS A 667 11.75 33.96 7.85
C HIS A 667 11.12 35.15 7.07
N PRO A 668 10.84 35.01 5.76
CA PRO A 668 10.21 36.07 4.96
C PRO A 668 8.88 36.57 5.54
N LEU A 669 8.17 35.69 6.24
CA LEU A 669 6.80 35.93 6.75
C LEU A 669 6.73 36.26 8.24
N ARG A 670 7.85 36.62 8.86
CA ARG A 670 7.95 36.94 10.30
C ARG A 670 6.91 37.94 10.82
N ARG A 671 6.37 38.82 9.96
CA ARG A 671 5.31 39.78 10.31
C ARG A 671 4.03 39.11 10.84
N HIS A 672 3.79 37.86 10.45
CA HIS A 672 2.63 37.06 10.89
C HIS A 672 2.87 36.37 12.25
N ALA A 673 4.07 36.49 12.83
CA ALA A 673 4.48 35.80 14.05
C ALA A 673 4.39 36.64 15.33
N THR A 674 3.41 37.54 15.43
CA THR A 674 3.29 38.48 16.57
C THR A 674 3.07 37.79 17.92
N ALA A 675 2.48 36.60 17.92
CA ALA A 675 2.25 35.81 19.14
C ALA A 675 3.48 35.00 19.61
N LEU A 676 4.59 35.02 18.86
CA LEU A 676 5.74 34.15 19.12
C LEU A 676 6.30 34.27 20.56
N PRO A 677 6.55 35.47 21.12
CA PRO A 677 7.14 35.58 22.47
C PRO A 677 6.25 34.93 23.53
N THR A 678 4.93 35.15 23.46
CA THR A 678 3.96 34.56 24.40
C THR A 678 3.92 33.04 24.29
N LEU A 679 3.94 32.50 23.06
CA LEU A 679 3.92 31.06 22.84
C LEU A 679 5.21 30.37 23.34
N LEU A 680 6.39 30.99 23.14
CA LEU A 680 7.67 30.47 23.64
C LEU A 680 7.73 30.40 25.17
N ASP A 681 7.22 31.45 25.82
CA ASP A 681 7.11 31.52 27.27
C ASP A 681 6.15 30.45 27.84
N GLN A 682 5.00 30.23 27.17
CA GLN A 682 4.07 29.15 27.52
C GLN A 682 4.70 27.76 27.35
N VAL A 683 5.40 27.50 26.25
CA VAL A 683 6.07 26.21 25.99
C VAL A 683 7.16 25.93 27.02
N THR A 684 7.96 26.95 27.37
CA THR A 684 9.01 26.85 28.38
C THR A 684 8.45 26.49 29.76
N ARG A 685 7.31 27.09 30.15
CA ARG A 685 6.63 26.74 31.40
C ARG A 685 5.98 25.36 31.39
N ALA A 686 5.56 24.89 30.21
CA ALA A 686 4.92 23.59 30.02
C ALA A 686 5.94 22.47 29.70
N ALA A 687 7.23 22.68 29.99
CA ALA A 687 8.27 21.69 29.75
C ALA A 687 7.96 20.39 30.51
N LEU A 688 8.05 19.26 29.80
CA LEU A 688 7.93 17.95 30.40
C LEU A 688 9.30 17.52 30.99
N PRO A 689 9.31 16.62 31.99
CA PRO A 689 10.56 16.05 32.48
C PRO A 689 11.40 15.47 31.34
N ALA A 690 12.72 15.64 31.40
CA ALA A 690 13.62 15.10 30.40
C ALA A 690 13.46 13.58 30.30
N GLY A 691 12.94 13.11 29.17
CA GLY A 691 12.91 11.69 28.83
C GLY A 691 14.25 11.27 28.22
N THR A 692 14.56 9.98 28.27
CA THR A 692 15.61 9.41 27.43
C THR A 692 15.17 9.53 25.97
N HIS A 693 15.76 10.47 25.25
CA HIS A 693 15.51 10.62 23.83
C HIS A 693 16.50 9.75 23.06
N PRO A 694 16.04 8.88 22.14
CA PRO A 694 16.94 8.17 21.24
C PRO A 694 17.75 9.17 20.41
N ALA A 695 18.89 8.71 19.87
CA ALA A 695 19.73 9.52 18.99
C ALA A 695 18.90 10.18 17.88
N ALA A 696 19.23 11.43 17.54
CA ALA A 696 18.47 12.17 16.54
C ALA A 696 18.57 11.46 15.16
N PRO A 697 17.44 11.02 14.58
CA PRO A 697 17.39 10.55 13.21
C PRO A 697 17.80 11.67 12.24
N ALA A 698 18.26 11.29 11.06
CA ALA A 698 18.76 12.19 10.04
C ALA A 698 17.65 12.91 9.26
N SER A 699 16.39 12.47 9.34
CA SER A 699 15.26 13.08 8.63
C SER A 699 13.91 12.67 9.23
N ARG A 700 12.92 13.59 9.24
CA ARG A 700 11.58 13.32 9.79
C ARG A 700 10.45 13.86 8.93
N ALA A 701 9.32 13.16 8.99
CA ALA A 701 8.04 13.65 8.47
C ALA A 701 7.02 13.80 9.60
N TYR A 702 6.26 14.89 9.58
CA TYR A 702 5.25 15.21 10.58
C TYR A 702 3.87 15.28 9.93
N VAL A 703 2.93 14.47 10.40
CA VAL A 703 1.56 14.51 9.90
C VAL A 703 0.84 15.72 10.48
N VAL A 704 0.22 16.51 9.59
CA VAL A 704 -0.54 17.72 9.88
C VAL A 704 -1.98 17.55 9.44
N SER A 705 -2.93 17.59 10.38
CA SER A 705 -4.33 17.27 10.10
C SER A 705 -5.33 18.29 10.67
N GLY A 706 -6.48 18.47 10.01
CA GLY A 706 -7.52 19.41 10.45
C GLY A 706 -7.22 20.85 10.04
N ALA A 707 -8.08 21.45 9.22
CA ALA A 707 -7.96 22.85 8.78
C ALA A 707 -8.95 23.84 9.43
N ALA A 708 -9.79 23.41 10.38
CA ALA A 708 -10.91 24.22 10.87
C ALA A 708 -10.53 25.38 11.82
N CYS A 709 -9.24 25.74 11.92
CA CYS A 709 -8.80 26.91 12.69
C CYS A 709 -8.92 28.21 11.88
N PRO A 710 -9.17 29.36 12.54
CA PRO A 710 -9.16 30.65 11.85
C PRO A 710 -7.82 30.83 11.13
N GLN A 711 -7.88 30.98 9.81
CA GLN A 711 -6.70 31.19 8.99
C GLN A 711 -6.19 32.61 9.19
N LEU A 712 -4.87 32.80 9.14
CA LEU A 712 -4.27 34.13 9.30
C LEU A 712 -4.54 34.96 8.03
N PRO A 713 -5.12 36.18 8.14
CA PRO A 713 -5.42 37.00 6.97
C PRO A 713 -4.19 37.29 6.11
N GLY A 714 -4.30 37.13 4.79
CA GLY A 714 -3.22 37.38 3.82
C GLY A 714 -2.08 36.35 3.82
N LEU A 715 -1.97 35.48 4.83
CA LEU A 715 -0.85 34.55 4.96
C LEU A 715 -0.74 33.56 3.79
N ALA A 716 -1.84 32.93 3.37
CA ALA A 716 -1.84 31.98 2.27
C ALA A 716 -1.32 32.60 0.95
N ALA A 717 -1.77 33.82 0.63
CA ALA A 717 -1.31 34.57 -0.53
C ALA A 717 0.17 34.95 -0.42
N ASP A 718 0.61 35.38 0.76
CA ASP A 718 2.01 35.72 1.02
C ASP A 718 2.96 34.52 0.91
N VAL A 719 2.54 33.34 1.40
CA VAL A 719 3.32 32.10 1.29
C VAL A 719 3.41 31.67 -0.16
N LEU A 720 2.29 31.72 -0.91
CA LEU A 720 2.29 31.38 -2.33
C LEU A 720 3.21 32.32 -3.14
N ALA A 721 3.23 33.61 -2.80
CA ALA A 721 4.14 34.58 -3.41
C ALA A 721 5.62 34.32 -3.05
N ALA A 722 5.90 33.85 -1.83
CA ALA A 722 7.25 33.55 -1.37
C ALA A 722 7.78 32.21 -1.91
N ASN A 723 6.91 31.22 -2.13
CA ASN A 723 7.26 29.88 -2.58
C ASN A 723 6.18 29.29 -3.52
N PRO A 724 6.21 29.63 -4.82
CA PRO A 724 5.18 29.26 -5.78
C PRO A 724 5.33 27.81 -6.28
N SER A 725 5.19 26.84 -5.37
CA SER A 725 5.14 25.42 -5.73
C SER A 725 3.68 24.95 -5.90
N PRO A 726 3.41 23.91 -6.71
CA PRO A 726 2.08 23.29 -6.77
C PRO A 726 1.56 22.86 -5.40
N GLU A 727 2.45 22.39 -4.52
CA GLU A 727 2.08 21.96 -3.17
C GLU A 727 1.68 23.13 -2.27
N THR A 728 2.43 24.22 -2.34
CA THR A 728 2.09 25.47 -1.64
C THR A 728 0.74 26.02 -2.13
N ALA A 729 0.48 25.96 -3.44
CA ALA A 729 -0.80 26.37 -4.00
C ALA A 729 -1.95 25.54 -3.44
N ARG A 730 -1.82 24.21 -3.36
CA ARG A 730 -2.82 23.34 -2.73
C ARG A 730 -3.07 23.66 -1.26
N CYS A 731 -2.02 23.96 -0.49
CA CYS A 731 -2.16 24.42 0.89
C CYS A 731 -2.90 25.76 0.98
N ALA A 732 -2.60 26.71 0.10
CA ALA A 732 -3.27 28.00 0.03
C ALA A 732 -4.76 27.86 -0.33
N GLU A 733 -5.08 27.04 -1.34
CA GLU A 733 -6.46 26.72 -1.71
C GLU A 733 -7.24 26.09 -0.55
N ALA A 734 -6.62 25.14 0.17
CA ALA A 734 -7.22 24.55 1.35
C ALA A 734 -7.49 25.58 2.45
N ALA A 735 -6.57 26.53 2.65
CA ALA A 735 -6.75 27.62 3.60
C ALA A 735 -7.92 28.55 3.20
N GLU A 736 -8.05 28.90 1.91
CA GLU A 736 -9.17 29.70 1.43
C GLU A 736 -10.52 28.95 1.53
N ARG A 737 -10.57 27.65 1.22
CA ARG A 737 -11.76 26.81 1.45
C ARG A 737 -12.17 26.82 2.92
N ALA A 738 -11.23 26.63 3.83
CA ALA A 738 -11.48 26.67 5.28
C ALA A 738 -11.93 28.04 5.82
N ARG A 739 -11.76 29.13 5.04
CA ARG A 739 -12.35 30.44 5.34
C ARG A 739 -13.80 30.54 4.86
N GLY A 740 -14.09 30.06 3.65
CA GLY A 740 -15.43 30.13 3.04
C GLY A 740 -16.49 29.26 3.70
N GLU A 741 -16.08 28.22 4.44
CA GLU A 741 -16.98 27.35 5.22
C GLU A 741 -17.49 27.97 6.53
N ARG A 742 -17.03 29.18 6.90
CA ARG A 742 -17.50 29.93 8.08
C ARG A 742 -18.49 31.02 7.68
#